data_AF-A0A8J6I0Q3-F1
#
_entry.id   AF-A0A8J6I0Q3-F1
#
_cell.length_a   1.000
_cell.length_b   1.000
_cell.length_c   1.000
_cell.angle_alpha   90.00
_cell.angle_beta   90.00
_cell.angle_gamma   90.00
#
_symmetry.space_group_name_H-M   'P 1'
#
loop_
_entity.id
_entity.type
_entity.pdbx_description
1 polymer ?
#
loop_
_entity_poly.entity_id
_entity_poly.type
_entity_poly.pdbx_seq_one_letter_code
_entity_poly.pdbx_strand_id
1 'polypeptide(L)'
;MDNFGFLKTKWPDLAEVGHLAETLLGVDPKATLSKLRLFAELVTGQIMQEAGILQSSVWEDHRFLRELTTLRKYRAAPDFILNYLHTLRIEGNKANHRNYGNYYLAAAMLRKAFALGIWLMKTYGPPGFVPPEFSWDYGREEAGEEEKGSVLLLNIFAPLDKVNDEELRSLVAILQNITLANYLKETGSKIGSFLTKKLNQAGALIGHGDWVPEVEIKKVSDLIDEATQNLQGYRREELISLFQAELAKRVNLNGEISPEALSVTIINEAAKGLRLDSGLSLAQKAQLVYERYKERLWEEAQKWAKRFSGEEKEKAAARLDEALSGLKEEERRALEKSLGVDRLTGTVIMKALTGAAGPLSLIALVELTGFGAYLMLTTVLHAVFTTMLGITLPFSIYTGAASLLSFLTGPVGWLLAVGFGGFQLQKGTLEINRNLLAMVIWFSLSHYQGQVAPWDEDLPSWAEGEERAKVEAVDRRLHKLEAERADLTANLKTAAGRLDKAEALRTRLTEEKQKTTNQQEILAKELRQLEEAWANGTWRKQQITPGYQAKAKVWVEKLTRKVPTLSPLEKLFPGEEEQYQNVLRKKREEVERLDQKLAELEKKLAATAQELKQAADEKTTLQRAVEETGQQVEACLLPRAQEIQNLWELHFRRLFFAEPALRQVAALPLARRLVLERYLLELNELNNPVLLAEGKTTVDGRNCHYLFITLAKGEKIRLVYLAQPDGTTKILQISAS
;
A
#
# COMPACT_ATOMS: atom_id res chain seq x y z
N MET A 1 -34.25 -20.08 26.42
CA MET A 1 -34.72 -20.50 25.07
C MET A 1 -33.90 -21.72 24.68
N ASP A 2 -34.44 -22.63 23.89
CA ASP A 2 -33.72 -23.83 23.47
C ASP A 2 -33.95 -24.07 21.97
N ASN A 3 -33.44 -23.17 21.10
CA ASN A 3 -33.63 -23.39 19.66
C ASN A 3 -32.69 -24.51 19.17
N PHE A 4 -31.58 -24.82 19.85
CA PHE A 4 -30.66 -25.90 19.43
C PHE A 4 -30.99 -27.27 20.02
N GLY A 5 -32.02 -27.39 20.87
CA GLY A 5 -32.38 -28.63 21.55
C GLY A 5 -32.68 -29.81 20.63
N PHE A 6 -33.13 -29.55 19.40
CA PHE A 6 -33.37 -30.61 18.41
C PHE A 6 -32.10 -31.39 18.02
N LEU A 7 -30.91 -30.81 18.19
CA LEU A 7 -29.63 -31.47 17.90
C LEU A 7 -29.30 -32.54 18.94
N LYS A 8 -29.86 -32.45 20.15
CA LYS A 8 -29.50 -33.29 21.31
C LYS A 8 -29.67 -34.78 21.06
N THR A 9 -30.61 -35.16 20.21
CA THR A 9 -30.90 -36.56 19.85
C THR A 9 -29.74 -37.26 19.16
N LYS A 10 -28.92 -36.53 18.39
CA LYS A 10 -27.80 -37.11 17.62
C LYS A 10 -26.45 -36.50 17.96
N TRP A 11 -26.41 -35.19 18.22
CA TRP A 11 -25.20 -34.44 18.53
C TRP A 11 -25.42 -33.57 19.79
N PRO A 12 -25.33 -34.16 20.99
CA PRO A 12 -25.54 -33.44 22.25
C PRO A 12 -24.57 -32.26 22.44
N ASP A 13 -23.31 -32.39 22.02
CA ASP A 13 -22.31 -31.33 22.12
C ASP A 13 -22.69 -30.09 21.28
N LEU A 14 -23.27 -30.30 20.09
CA LEU A 14 -23.76 -29.21 19.24
C LEU A 14 -24.95 -28.50 19.88
N ALA A 15 -25.86 -29.26 20.50
CA ALA A 15 -27.00 -28.69 21.21
C ALA A 15 -26.55 -27.81 22.39
N GLU A 16 -25.56 -28.27 23.16
CA GLU A 16 -25.02 -27.55 24.31
C GLU A 16 -24.31 -26.25 23.90
N VAL A 17 -23.43 -26.30 22.89
CA VAL A 17 -22.72 -25.11 22.41
C VAL A 17 -23.69 -24.09 21.79
N GLY A 18 -24.69 -24.56 21.06
CA GLY A 18 -25.75 -23.71 20.51
C GLY A 18 -26.56 -23.02 21.61
N HIS A 19 -27.04 -23.78 22.60
CA HIS A 19 -27.78 -23.23 23.74
C HIS A 19 -26.95 -22.21 24.57
N LEU A 20 -25.66 -22.47 24.74
CA LEU A 20 -24.76 -21.54 25.41
C LEU A 20 -24.62 -20.23 24.62
N ALA A 21 -24.50 -20.31 23.30
CA ALA A 21 -24.47 -19.12 22.44
C ALA A 21 -25.78 -18.29 22.56
N GLU A 22 -26.94 -18.96 22.62
CA GLU A 22 -28.24 -18.28 22.82
C GLU A 22 -28.30 -17.52 24.14
N THR A 23 -27.86 -18.17 25.21
CA THR A 23 -27.93 -17.62 26.57
C THR A 23 -27.00 -16.40 26.72
N LEU A 24 -25.88 -16.38 25.99
CA LEU A 24 -24.92 -15.29 26.03
C LEU A 24 -25.34 -14.08 25.19
N LEU A 25 -26.29 -14.20 24.25
CA LEU A 25 -26.54 -13.15 23.25
C LEU A 25 -26.92 -11.80 23.86
N GLY A 26 -27.79 -11.78 24.87
CA GLY A 26 -28.20 -10.55 25.56
C GLY A 26 -27.22 -10.05 26.63
N VAL A 27 -26.19 -10.84 26.96
CA VAL A 27 -25.26 -10.56 28.07
C VAL A 27 -23.87 -10.19 27.54
N ASP A 28 -23.35 -10.99 26.62
CA ASP A 28 -22.06 -10.85 25.98
C ASP A 28 -22.13 -11.31 24.50
N PRO A 29 -22.44 -10.38 23.57
CA PRO A 29 -22.45 -10.66 22.13
C PRO A 29 -21.11 -11.19 21.60
N LYS A 30 -19.98 -10.81 22.22
CA LYS A 30 -18.65 -11.30 21.84
C LYS A 30 -18.51 -12.77 22.20
N ALA A 31 -18.81 -13.14 23.45
CA ALA A 31 -18.77 -14.54 23.87
C ALA A 31 -19.74 -15.41 23.04
N THR A 32 -20.88 -14.84 22.63
CA THR A 32 -21.82 -15.47 21.69
C THR A 32 -21.15 -15.81 20.36
N LEU A 33 -20.51 -14.85 19.71
CA LEU A 33 -19.79 -15.08 18.46
C LEU A 33 -18.68 -16.13 18.59
N SER A 34 -17.92 -16.11 19.69
CA SER A 34 -16.90 -17.13 19.96
C SER A 34 -17.50 -18.54 20.10
N LYS A 35 -18.67 -18.68 20.73
CA LYS A 35 -19.38 -19.96 20.82
C LYS A 35 -19.97 -20.42 19.49
N LEU A 36 -20.44 -19.49 18.66
CA LEU A 36 -20.94 -19.82 17.32
C LEU A 36 -19.84 -20.28 16.37
N ARG A 37 -18.61 -19.79 16.52
CA ARG A 37 -17.45 -20.35 15.81
C ARG A 37 -17.19 -21.80 16.25
N LEU A 38 -17.18 -22.07 17.55
CA LEU A 38 -17.01 -23.44 18.06
C LEU A 38 -18.11 -24.37 17.54
N PHE A 39 -19.36 -23.90 17.50
CA PHE A 39 -20.46 -24.65 16.90
C PHE A 39 -20.17 -25.00 15.43
N ALA A 40 -19.68 -24.04 14.64
CA ALA A 40 -19.35 -24.26 13.23
C ALA A 40 -18.19 -25.26 13.03
N GLU A 41 -17.18 -25.23 13.90
CA GLU A 41 -16.07 -26.20 13.90
C GLU A 41 -16.61 -27.62 14.15
N LEU A 42 -17.47 -27.80 15.16
CA LEU A 42 -18.09 -29.09 15.46
C LEU A 42 -18.99 -29.58 14.32
N VAL A 43 -19.79 -28.71 13.71
CA VAL A 43 -20.61 -29.06 12.53
C VAL A 43 -19.74 -29.56 11.39
N THR A 44 -18.62 -28.89 11.14
CA THR A 44 -17.67 -29.26 10.08
C THR A 44 -17.08 -30.65 10.32
N GLY A 45 -16.66 -30.92 11.56
CA GLY A 45 -16.21 -32.25 11.97
C GLY A 45 -17.26 -33.34 11.72
N GLN A 46 -18.53 -33.07 12.05
CA GLN A 46 -19.63 -34.00 11.80
C GLN A 46 -19.88 -34.25 10.31
N ILE A 47 -19.85 -33.22 9.47
CA ILE A 47 -19.99 -33.39 8.01
C ILE A 47 -18.89 -34.30 7.47
N MET A 48 -17.64 -34.10 7.91
CA MET A 48 -16.52 -34.93 7.46
C MET A 48 -16.68 -36.39 7.89
N GLN A 49 -17.12 -36.62 9.14
CA GLN A 49 -17.36 -37.96 9.66
C GLN A 49 -18.45 -38.69 8.87
N GLU A 50 -19.59 -38.03 8.63
CA GLU A 50 -20.72 -38.59 7.89
C GLU A 50 -20.39 -38.82 6.40
N ALA A 51 -19.53 -37.96 5.82
CA ALA A 51 -19.05 -38.11 4.46
C ALA A 51 -17.92 -39.16 4.31
N GLY A 52 -17.48 -39.80 5.40
CA GLY A 52 -16.35 -40.74 5.40
C GLY A 52 -15.01 -40.10 5.03
N ILE A 53 -14.88 -38.78 5.17
CA ILE A 53 -13.66 -38.04 4.89
C ILE A 53 -12.76 -38.11 6.12
N LEU A 54 -11.60 -38.73 5.98
CA LEU A 54 -10.61 -38.82 7.05
C LEU A 54 -10.24 -37.41 7.54
N GLN A 55 -10.55 -37.13 8.80
CA GLN A 55 -10.06 -35.96 9.49
C GLN A 55 -8.55 -36.09 9.66
N SER A 56 -7.82 -35.00 9.41
CA SER A 56 -6.38 -34.98 9.62
C SER A 56 -6.08 -35.16 11.11
N SER A 57 -5.35 -36.23 11.46
CA SER A 57 -4.87 -36.47 12.84
C SER A 57 -3.72 -35.54 13.26
N VAL A 58 -3.28 -34.66 12.36
CA VAL A 58 -2.23 -33.68 12.64
C VAL A 58 -2.88 -32.41 13.21
N TRP A 59 -2.37 -31.94 14.33
CA TRP A 59 -2.70 -30.61 14.86
C TRP A 59 -1.98 -29.57 14.00
N GLU A 60 -2.72 -28.91 13.09
CA GLU A 60 -2.22 -27.86 12.20
C GLU A 60 -3.18 -26.66 12.15
N ASP A 61 -2.62 -25.46 12.01
CA ASP A 61 -3.25 -24.16 12.31
C ASP A 61 -4.41 -23.70 11.44
N HIS A 62 -4.57 -24.29 10.26
CA HIS A 62 -5.68 -23.96 9.37
C HIS A 62 -6.75 -25.05 9.42
N ARG A 63 -6.82 -25.87 10.48
CA ARG A 63 -7.68 -27.07 10.52
C ARG A 63 -9.09 -26.75 10.03
N PHE A 64 -9.76 -25.75 10.62
CA PHE A 64 -11.13 -25.41 10.23
C PHE A 64 -11.22 -24.93 8.76
N LEU A 65 -10.34 -24.03 8.30
CA LEU A 65 -10.36 -23.55 6.91
C LEU A 65 -10.05 -24.68 5.90
N ARG A 66 -9.05 -25.52 6.19
CA ARG A 66 -8.65 -26.66 5.37
C ARG A 66 -9.74 -27.71 5.31
N GLU A 67 -10.45 -27.94 6.41
CA GLU A 67 -11.63 -28.80 6.44
C GLU A 67 -12.73 -28.25 5.54
N LEU A 68 -13.00 -26.94 5.56
CA LEU A 68 -13.94 -26.31 4.61
C LEU A 68 -13.49 -26.45 3.15
N THR A 69 -12.22 -26.23 2.85
CA THR A 69 -11.65 -26.43 1.50
C THR A 69 -11.74 -27.91 1.08
N THR A 70 -11.55 -28.83 2.03
CA THR A 70 -11.65 -30.27 1.80
C THR A 70 -13.09 -30.66 1.52
N LEU A 71 -14.05 -30.20 2.34
CA LEU A 71 -15.48 -30.42 2.10
C LEU A 71 -15.91 -29.89 0.73
N ARG A 72 -15.42 -28.73 0.31
CA ARG A 72 -15.65 -28.20 -1.04
C ARG A 72 -15.09 -29.12 -2.12
N LYS A 73 -13.82 -29.55 -1.98
CA LYS A 73 -13.15 -30.45 -2.93
C LYS A 73 -13.91 -31.76 -3.11
N TYR A 74 -14.39 -32.35 -2.03
CA TYR A 74 -15.18 -33.59 -2.04
C TYR A 74 -16.67 -33.35 -2.33
N ARG A 75 -17.12 -32.09 -2.47
CA ARG A 75 -18.53 -31.70 -2.63
C ARG A 75 -19.43 -32.30 -1.53
N ALA A 76 -18.90 -32.42 -0.33
CA ALA A 76 -19.58 -33.03 0.83
C ALA A 76 -20.61 -32.09 1.49
N ALA A 77 -20.61 -30.81 1.13
CA ALA A 77 -21.65 -29.86 1.48
C ALA A 77 -21.88 -28.85 0.33
N PRO A 78 -23.11 -28.32 0.17
CA PRO A 78 -23.38 -27.23 -0.75
C PRO A 78 -22.62 -25.94 -0.41
N ASP A 79 -22.34 -25.08 -1.40
CA ASP A 79 -21.57 -23.85 -1.19
C ASP A 79 -22.21 -22.88 -0.19
N PHE A 80 -23.55 -22.82 -0.11
CA PHE A 80 -24.21 -21.95 0.87
C PHE A 80 -23.95 -22.40 2.32
N ILE A 81 -23.78 -23.71 2.56
CA ILE A 81 -23.42 -24.28 3.86
C ILE A 81 -21.97 -23.96 4.19
N LEU A 82 -21.06 -24.14 3.22
CA LEU A 82 -19.65 -23.79 3.37
C LEU A 82 -19.46 -22.29 3.64
N ASN A 83 -20.25 -21.45 2.98
CA ASN A 83 -20.28 -20.02 3.23
C ASN A 83 -20.73 -19.70 4.65
N TYR A 84 -21.78 -20.36 5.16
CA TYR A 84 -22.24 -20.12 6.54
C TYR A 84 -21.21 -20.55 7.58
N LEU A 85 -20.57 -21.71 7.40
CA LEU A 85 -19.50 -22.17 8.29
C LEU A 85 -18.30 -21.21 8.29
N HIS A 86 -17.92 -20.72 7.11
CA HIS A 86 -16.83 -19.74 6.97
C HIS A 86 -17.18 -18.38 7.57
N THR A 87 -18.42 -17.90 7.40
CA THR A 87 -18.88 -16.65 8.03
C THR A 87 -18.80 -16.76 9.55
N LEU A 88 -19.28 -17.86 10.15
CA LEU A 88 -19.18 -18.08 11.59
C LEU A 88 -17.73 -18.15 12.08
N ARG A 89 -16.84 -18.77 11.30
CA ARG A 89 -15.39 -18.78 11.57
C ARG A 89 -14.82 -17.37 11.67
N ILE A 90 -15.10 -16.54 10.66
CA ILE A 90 -14.57 -15.18 10.56
C ILE A 90 -15.10 -14.32 11.71
N GLU A 91 -16.42 -14.31 11.94
CA GLU A 91 -17.03 -13.44 12.95
C GLU A 91 -16.64 -13.84 14.39
N GLY A 92 -16.52 -15.14 14.67
CA GLY A 92 -16.02 -15.60 15.97
C GLY A 92 -14.51 -15.38 16.17
N ASN A 93 -13.70 -15.32 15.10
CA ASN A 93 -12.32 -14.87 15.20
C ASN A 93 -12.25 -13.40 15.61
N LYS A 94 -12.98 -12.52 14.91
CA LYS A 94 -13.01 -11.08 15.21
C LYS A 94 -13.42 -10.78 16.64
N ALA A 95 -14.39 -11.54 17.17
CA ALA A 95 -14.84 -11.40 18.55
C ALA A 95 -13.72 -11.61 19.58
N ASN A 96 -12.76 -12.51 19.34
CA ASN A 96 -11.71 -12.82 20.31
C ASN A 96 -10.62 -11.74 20.42
N HIS A 97 -10.32 -11.01 19.34
CA HIS A 97 -9.13 -10.15 19.27
C HIS A 97 -9.35 -8.67 19.62
N ARG A 98 -10.59 -8.16 19.65
CA ARG A 98 -10.94 -6.78 20.08
C ARG A 98 -12.29 -6.76 20.80
N ASN A 99 -12.71 -5.61 21.35
CA ASN A 99 -14.05 -5.41 21.93
C ASN A 99 -15.10 -5.33 20.78
N TYR A 100 -15.20 -6.42 19.99
CA TYR A 100 -15.93 -6.53 18.73
C TYR A 100 -17.15 -7.46 18.89
N GLY A 101 -18.27 -7.05 18.30
CA GLY A 101 -19.54 -7.75 18.37
C GLY A 101 -20.63 -6.85 18.95
N ASN A 102 -21.64 -6.55 18.14
CA ASN A 102 -22.88 -5.97 18.64
C ASN A 102 -23.97 -7.05 18.67
N TYR A 103 -25.04 -6.76 19.42
CA TYR A 103 -26.17 -7.67 19.59
C TYR A 103 -26.77 -8.14 18.27
N TYR A 104 -26.95 -7.24 17.30
CA TYR A 104 -27.57 -7.54 16.00
C TYR A 104 -26.72 -8.51 15.17
N LEU A 105 -25.40 -8.30 15.13
CA LEU A 105 -24.46 -9.19 14.43
C LEU A 105 -24.47 -10.58 15.07
N ALA A 106 -24.38 -10.66 16.40
CA ALA A 106 -24.42 -11.92 17.11
C ALA A 106 -25.75 -12.66 16.92
N ALA A 107 -26.88 -11.94 16.89
CA ALA A 107 -28.20 -12.51 16.59
C ALA A 107 -28.30 -13.02 15.14
N ALA A 108 -27.76 -12.28 14.16
CA ALA A 108 -27.71 -12.72 12.78
C ALA A 108 -26.84 -13.99 12.60
N MET A 109 -25.71 -14.06 13.30
CA MET A 109 -24.86 -15.25 13.31
C MET A 109 -25.53 -16.44 14.00
N LEU A 110 -26.26 -16.20 15.09
CA LEU A 110 -27.04 -17.22 15.79
C LEU A 110 -28.08 -17.86 14.85
N ARG A 111 -28.78 -17.05 14.05
CA ARG A 111 -29.73 -17.54 13.03
C ARG A 111 -29.04 -18.37 11.95
N LYS A 112 -27.83 -17.99 11.51
CA LYS A 112 -27.05 -18.79 10.55
C LYS A 112 -26.61 -20.14 11.14
N ALA A 113 -26.19 -20.16 12.41
CA ALA A 113 -25.86 -21.38 13.11
C ALA A 113 -27.08 -22.30 13.29
N PHE A 114 -28.24 -21.74 13.60
CA PHE A 114 -29.50 -22.50 13.68
C PHE A 114 -29.87 -23.13 12.32
N ALA A 115 -29.76 -22.36 11.23
CA ALA A 115 -29.98 -22.87 9.87
C ALA A 115 -28.99 -23.99 9.50
N LEU A 116 -27.71 -23.86 9.90
CA LEU A 116 -26.71 -24.92 9.75
C LEU A 116 -27.10 -26.18 10.51
N GLY A 117 -27.57 -26.05 11.76
CA GLY A 117 -28.05 -27.17 12.56
C GLY A 117 -29.24 -27.88 11.90
N ILE A 118 -30.22 -27.14 11.37
CA ILE A 118 -31.35 -27.71 10.63
C ILE A 118 -30.86 -28.47 9.41
N TRP A 119 -29.97 -27.88 8.61
CA TRP A 119 -29.45 -28.55 7.42
C TRP A 119 -28.72 -29.84 7.79
N LEU A 120 -27.88 -29.82 8.84
CA LEU A 120 -27.15 -30.99 9.30
C LEU A 120 -28.12 -32.11 9.73
N MET A 121 -29.16 -31.77 10.51
CA MET A 121 -30.17 -32.74 10.97
C MET A 121 -31.08 -33.24 9.83
N LYS A 122 -31.39 -32.41 8.83
CA LYS A 122 -32.11 -32.88 7.63
C LYS A 122 -31.27 -33.83 6.77
N THR A 123 -29.96 -33.58 6.71
CA THR A 123 -29.06 -34.31 5.80
C THR A 123 -28.63 -35.64 6.41
N TYR A 124 -28.29 -35.65 7.70
CA TYR A 124 -27.73 -36.82 8.37
C TYR A 124 -28.56 -37.31 9.56
N GLY A 125 -29.60 -36.59 9.99
CA GLY A 125 -30.45 -36.98 11.11
C GLY A 125 -31.48 -38.06 10.78
N PRO A 126 -32.35 -38.41 11.75
CA PRO A 126 -33.37 -39.44 11.56
C PRO A 126 -34.38 -39.05 10.47
N PRO A 127 -34.91 -40.04 9.72
CA PRO A 127 -35.90 -39.78 8.69
C PRO A 127 -37.17 -39.19 9.28
N GLY A 128 -37.75 -38.20 8.59
CA GLY A 128 -38.96 -37.50 9.06
C GLY A 128 -38.70 -36.37 10.05
N PHE A 129 -37.44 -35.91 10.21
CA PHE A 129 -37.13 -34.71 10.99
C PHE A 129 -37.90 -33.49 10.47
N VAL A 130 -38.73 -32.90 11.35
CA VAL A 130 -39.42 -31.64 11.11
C VAL A 130 -38.62 -30.53 11.77
N PRO A 131 -38.12 -29.53 11.00
CA PRO A 131 -37.36 -28.43 11.58
C PRO A 131 -38.20 -27.61 12.54
N PRO A 132 -37.68 -27.29 13.73
CA PRO A 132 -38.32 -26.30 14.59
C PRO A 132 -38.26 -24.91 13.94
N GLU A 133 -39.20 -24.04 14.29
CA GLU A 133 -39.10 -22.62 13.96
C GLU A 133 -38.13 -21.93 14.91
N PHE A 134 -37.38 -20.95 14.38
CA PHE A 134 -36.52 -20.13 15.21
C PHE A 134 -37.39 -19.21 16.06
N SER A 135 -37.38 -19.40 17.38
CA SER A 135 -38.16 -18.59 18.31
C SER A 135 -37.33 -17.46 18.91
N TRP A 136 -37.91 -16.25 18.94
CA TRP A 136 -37.28 -15.04 19.47
C TRP A 136 -38.34 -14.13 20.12
N ASP A 137 -38.13 -13.71 21.36
CA ASP A 137 -39.08 -12.86 22.09
C ASP A 137 -38.39 -11.64 22.74
N TYR A 138 -38.21 -10.57 21.96
CA TYR A 138 -38.30 -9.16 22.40
C TYR A 138 -38.24 -8.21 21.19
N GLY A 139 -39.14 -7.22 21.15
CA GLY A 139 -38.96 -5.94 20.44
C GLY A 139 -39.00 -5.99 18.91
N ARG A 140 -40.19 -5.77 18.35
CA ARG A 140 -40.45 -5.58 16.92
C ARG A 140 -39.88 -4.23 16.45
N GLU A 141 -38.76 -4.25 15.73
CA GLU A 141 -38.48 -3.29 14.66
C GLU A 141 -37.99 -4.09 13.44
N GLU A 142 -38.65 -3.85 12.32
CA GLU A 142 -38.45 -4.54 11.04
C GLU A 142 -37.03 -4.30 10.54
N ALA A 143 -36.15 -5.28 10.76
CA ALA A 143 -34.90 -5.37 10.04
C ALA A 143 -35.22 -5.73 8.58
N GLY A 144 -35.19 -4.71 7.73
CA GLY A 144 -35.21 -4.84 6.28
C GLY A 144 -34.17 -5.84 5.78
N GLU A 145 -34.42 -6.28 4.55
CA GLU A 145 -33.70 -7.29 3.78
C GLU A 145 -32.16 -7.24 3.94
N GLU A 146 -31.57 -8.44 3.98
CA GLU A 146 -30.15 -8.79 3.96
C GLU A 146 -29.12 -7.66 3.65
N GLU A 147 -28.61 -6.97 4.67
CA GLU A 147 -27.26 -6.38 4.58
C GLU A 147 -26.22 -7.51 4.72
N LYS A 148 -25.93 -8.18 3.60
CA LYS A 148 -24.73 -9.01 3.46
C LYS A 148 -23.52 -8.10 3.65
N GLY A 149 -22.72 -8.38 4.67
CA GLY A 149 -21.51 -7.63 4.99
C GLY A 149 -20.59 -7.46 3.80
N SER A 150 -20.54 -6.23 3.29
CA SER A 150 -19.50 -5.70 2.41
C SER A 150 -18.67 -4.71 3.23
N VAL A 151 -17.40 -5.03 3.41
CA VAL A 151 -16.44 -4.01 3.85
C VAL A 151 -16.08 -3.21 2.60
N LEU A 152 -16.31 -1.88 2.68
CA LEU A 152 -16.32 -0.84 1.62
C LEU A 152 -17.64 -0.61 0.85
N LEU A 153 -18.65 -0.09 1.55
CA LEU A 153 -19.61 0.86 0.97
C LEU A 153 -18.89 2.20 0.68
N LEU A 154 -18.20 2.30 -0.46
CA LEU A 154 -17.56 3.56 -0.93
C LEU A 154 -18.57 4.65 -1.31
N ASN A 155 -19.84 4.48 -0.95
CA ASN A 155 -20.87 5.49 -1.10
C ASN A 155 -21.00 6.26 0.21
N ILE A 156 -20.30 7.39 0.32
CA ILE A 156 -20.40 8.29 1.49
C ILE A 156 -21.80 8.92 1.62
N PHE A 157 -22.71 8.66 0.69
CA PHE A 157 -24.09 9.13 0.76
C PHE A 157 -25.04 8.09 1.39
N ALA A 158 -24.66 6.80 1.46
CA ALA A 158 -25.52 5.77 2.04
C ALA A 158 -25.89 6.04 3.52
N PRO A 159 -24.99 6.55 4.37
CA PRO A 159 -25.37 6.91 5.75
C PRO A 159 -26.39 8.05 5.84
N LEU A 160 -26.58 8.85 4.79
CA LEU A 160 -27.48 10.02 4.82
C LEU A 160 -28.97 9.63 4.92
N ASP A 161 -29.34 8.39 4.57
CA ASP A 161 -30.71 7.89 4.74
C ASP A 161 -31.11 7.80 6.22
N LYS A 162 -30.14 7.75 7.13
CA LYS A 162 -30.36 7.68 8.59
C LYS A 162 -30.21 9.04 9.27
N VAL A 163 -29.82 10.08 8.53
CA VAL A 163 -29.63 11.43 9.03
C VAL A 163 -30.99 12.13 9.16
N ASN A 164 -31.12 13.05 10.13
CA ASN A 164 -32.35 13.83 10.28
C ASN A 164 -32.46 14.90 9.17
N ASP A 165 -33.69 15.24 8.79
CA ASP A 165 -33.90 16.15 7.65
C ASP A 165 -33.41 17.58 7.92
N GLU A 166 -33.32 18.00 9.19
CA GLU A 166 -32.82 19.32 9.58
C GLU A 166 -31.31 19.46 9.32
N GLU A 167 -30.51 18.48 9.73
CA GLU A 167 -29.07 18.40 9.47
C GLU A 167 -28.78 18.33 7.98
N LEU A 168 -29.57 17.56 7.22
CA LEU A 168 -29.43 17.46 5.77
C LEU A 168 -29.69 18.81 5.08
N ARG A 169 -30.74 19.55 5.51
CA ARG A 169 -31.00 20.91 5.02
C ARG A 169 -29.86 21.87 5.34
N SER A 170 -29.36 21.84 6.57
CA SER A 170 -28.23 22.69 6.98
C SER A 170 -26.96 22.37 6.18
N LEU A 171 -26.69 21.09 5.88
CA LEU A 171 -25.56 20.69 5.03
C LEU A 171 -25.67 21.25 3.61
N VAL A 172 -26.85 21.18 2.99
CA VAL A 172 -27.11 21.79 1.68
C VAL A 172 -26.91 23.31 1.74
N ALA A 173 -27.50 23.96 2.76
CA ALA A 173 -27.38 25.40 2.96
C ALA A 173 -25.92 25.85 3.13
N ILE A 174 -25.11 25.08 3.88
CA ILE A 174 -23.67 25.32 4.03
C ILE A 174 -22.94 25.22 2.70
N LEU A 175 -23.20 24.16 1.94
CA LEU A 175 -22.57 23.97 0.64
C LEU A 175 -22.99 25.04 -0.38
N GLN A 176 -24.16 25.65 -0.25
CA GLN A 176 -24.58 26.75 -1.12
C GLN A 176 -23.96 28.10 -0.71
N ASN A 177 -23.78 28.33 0.59
CA ASN A 177 -23.48 29.67 1.10
C ASN A 177 -22.03 29.89 1.55
N ILE A 178 -21.31 28.82 1.94
CA ILE A 178 -19.89 28.92 2.29
C ILE A 178 -19.05 29.02 1.01
N THR A 179 -18.83 30.26 0.58
CA THR A 179 -17.93 30.64 -0.50
C THR A 179 -16.91 31.68 -0.03
N LEU A 180 -15.71 31.68 -0.62
CA LEU A 180 -14.69 32.69 -0.32
C LEU A 180 -15.22 34.12 -0.56
N ALA A 181 -16.10 34.32 -1.55
CA ALA A 181 -16.69 35.61 -1.88
C ALA A 181 -17.68 36.12 -0.82
N ASN A 182 -18.59 35.27 -0.32
CA ASN A 182 -19.54 35.67 0.73
C ASN A 182 -18.81 35.98 2.05
N TYR A 183 -17.75 35.24 2.35
CA TYR A 183 -16.93 35.45 3.53
C TYR A 183 -16.03 36.70 3.47
N LEU A 184 -15.39 36.97 2.32
CA LEU A 184 -14.60 38.18 2.12
C LEU A 184 -15.45 39.45 2.22
N LYS A 185 -16.71 39.41 1.80
CA LYS A 185 -17.69 40.49 2.02
C LYS A 185 -17.92 40.76 3.50
N GLU A 186 -18.04 39.72 4.34
CA GLU A 186 -18.17 39.86 5.80
C GLU A 186 -16.88 40.37 6.46
N THR A 187 -15.73 39.81 6.09
CA THR A 187 -14.44 40.06 6.75
C THR A 187 -13.72 41.32 6.28
N GLY A 188 -14.00 41.80 5.06
CA GLY A 188 -13.47 43.07 4.54
C GLY A 188 -13.77 44.26 5.45
N SER A 189 -14.90 44.22 6.18
CA SER A 189 -15.26 45.23 7.19
C SER A 189 -14.35 45.20 8.44
N LYS A 190 -13.99 44.01 8.94
CA LYS A 190 -13.09 43.82 10.10
C LYS A 190 -11.63 44.10 9.76
N ILE A 191 -11.17 43.71 8.57
CA ILE A 191 -9.83 44.08 8.06
C ILE A 191 -9.77 45.60 7.82
N GLY A 192 -10.89 46.19 7.37
CA GLY A 192 -11.10 47.64 7.34
C GLY A 192 -10.85 48.29 8.70
N SER A 193 -11.37 47.74 9.80
CA SER A 193 -11.14 48.26 11.17
C SER A 193 -9.68 48.19 11.66
N PHE A 194 -8.90 47.21 11.17
CA PHE A 194 -7.47 47.04 11.52
C PHE A 194 -6.55 47.89 10.62
N LEU A 195 -6.88 48.02 9.33
CA LEU A 195 -6.25 48.96 8.40
C LEU A 195 -6.57 50.40 8.78
N THR A 196 -7.81 50.72 9.16
CA THR A 196 -8.22 52.06 9.65
C THR A 196 -7.63 52.38 11.01
N LYS A 197 -7.45 51.42 11.94
CA LYS A 197 -6.68 51.67 13.17
C LYS A 197 -5.22 52.03 12.91
N LYS A 198 -4.57 51.40 11.92
CA LYS A 198 -3.20 51.76 11.50
C LYS A 198 -3.13 53.02 10.62
N LEU A 199 -4.15 53.27 9.80
CA LEU A 199 -4.28 54.51 9.01
C LEU A 199 -4.67 55.71 9.88
N ASN A 200 -5.41 55.54 10.97
CA ASN A 200 -5.69 56.60 11.94
C ASN A 200 -4.47 56.89 12.83
N GLN A 201 -3.64 55.87 13.10
CA GLN A 201 -2.31 56.08 13.70
C GLN A 201 -1.31 56.75 12.74
N ALA A 202 -1.45 56.53 11.42
CA ALA A 202 -0.64 57.19 10.39
C ALA A 202 -1.20 58.54 9.91
N GLY A 203 -2.51 58.76 10.06
CA GLY A 203 -3.26 59.97 9.66
C GLY A 203 -3.19 61.10 10.67
N ALA A 204 -2.72 60.83 11.90
CA ALA A 204 -2.31 61.88 12.83
C ALA A 204 -1.10 62.71 12.34
N LEU A 205 -0.42 62.26 11.27
CA LEU A 205 0.69 62.98 10.61
C LEU A 205 0.27 63.76 9.35
N ILE A 206 -0.93 63.51 8.80
CA ILE A 206 -1.41 64.18 7.58
C ILE A 206 -2.91 64.41 7.74
N GLY A 207 -3.29 65.59 8.23
CA GLY A 207 -4.67 65.91 8.55
C GLY A 207 -5.56 66.00 7.31
N HIS A 208 -6.52 65.08 7.18
CA HIS A 208 -7.85 65.27 6.58
C HIS A 208 -8.80 64.20 7.13
N GLY A 209 -10.06 64.58 7.34
CA GLY A 209 -11.06 63.87 8.15
C GLY A 209 -11.67 62.60 7.55
N ASP A 210 -12.56 62.03 8.38
CA ASP A 210 -13.20 60.72 8.31
C ASP A 210 -13.73 60.29 6.93
N TRP A 211 -13.46 59.04 6.54
CA TRP A 211 -14.21 58.35 5.47
C TRP A 211 -14.21 56.83 5.67
N VAL A 212 -15.37 56.25 5.98
CA VAL A 212 -16.08 55.14 5.27
C VAL A 212 -17.41 54.91 6.01
N PRO A 213 -18.59 54.87 5.32
CA PRO A 213 -19.89 54.63 5.96
C PRO A 213 -20.08 53.16 6.38
N GLU A 214 -20.78 52.93 7.50
CA GLU A 214 -21.27 51.62 7.92
C GLU A 214 -22.32 51.10 6.92
N VAL A 215 -22.06 49.91 6.37
CA VAL A 215 -23.06 49.14 5.61
C VAL A 215 -23.55 48.05 6.55
N GLU A 216 -24.88 47.90 6.70
CA GLU A 216 -25.45 46.72 7.36
C GLU A 216 -25.15 45.47 6.52
N ILE A 217 -24.35 44.55 7.07
CA ILE A 217 -23.92 43.32 6.41
C ILE A 217 -24.65 42.14 7.07
N LYS A 218 -25.37 41.33 6.27
CA LYS A 218 -25.87 40.01 6.70
C LYS A 218 -24.68 39.11 7.03
N LYS A 219 -24.63 38.53 8.23
CA LYS A 219 -23.57 37.57 8.61
C LYS A 219 -23.71 36.30 7.76
N VAL A 220 -22.62 35.56 7.53
CA VAL A 220 -22.69 34.25 6.86
C VAL A 220 -23.62 33.28 7.61
N SER A 221 -23.77 33.42 8.94
CA SER A 221 -24.79 32.70 9.71
C SER A 221 -26.21 33.01 9.23
N ASP A 222 -26.53 34.29 9.03
CA ASP A 222 -27.86 34.74 8.65
C ASP A 222 -28.22 34.26 7.23
N LEU A 223 -27.23 34.21 6.34
CA LEU A 223 -27.38 33.65 4.98
C LEU A 223 -27.64 32.14 4.99
N ILE A 224 -26.98 31.40 5.88
CA ILE A 224 -27.18 29.96 6.03
C ILE A 224 -28.54 29.68 6.67
N ASP A 225 -28.95 30.47 7.66
CA ASP A 225 -30.26 30.33 8.32
C ASP A 225 -31.40 30.63 7.34
N GLU A 226 -31.28 31.72 6.55
CA GLU A 226 -32.23 32.06 5.48
C GLU A 226 -32.29 30.96 4.42
N ALA A 227 -31.14 30.41 4.00
CA ALA A 227 -31.10 29.29 3.06
C ALA A 227 -31.71 28.00 3.65
N THR A 228 -31.49 27.72 4.94
CA THR A 228 -32.07 26.55 5.63
C THR A 228 -33.59 26.68 5.71
N GLN A 229 -34.11 27.87 6.00
CA GLN A 229 -35.56 28.15 5.99
C GLN A 229 -36.17 27.96 4.60
N ASN A 230 -35.49 28.42 3.55
CA ASN A 230 -35.92 28.24 2.16
C ASN A 230 -35.97 26.76 1.72
N LEU A 231 -35.29 25.86 2.43
CA LEU A 231 -35.26 24.42 2.15
C LEU A 231 -36.31 23.61 2.94
N GLN A 232 -37.14 24.23 3.79
CA GLN A 232 -38.13 23.51 4.63
C GLN A 232 -39.16 22.72 3.82
N GLY A 233 -39.49 23.14 2.59
CA GLY A 233 -40.47 22.48 1.72
C GLY A 233 -39.94 21.30 0.87
N TYR A 234 -38.64 21.03 0.89
CA TYR A 234 -38.02 19.97 0.09
C TYR A 234 -38.14 18.60 0.76
N ARG A 235 -38.42 17.58 -0.04
CA ARG A 235 -38.38 16.17 0.36
C ARG A 235 -36.94 15.70 0.50
N ARG A 236 -36.73 14.64 1.30
CA ARG A 236 -35.40 14.06 1.53
C ARG A 236 -34.65 13.71 0.24
N GLU A 237 -35.30 13.05 -0.71
CA GLU A 237 -34.68 12.67 -1.99
C GLU A 237 -34.21 13.89 -2.79
N GLU A 238 -34.98 14.99 -2.75
CA GLU A 238 -34.65 16.25 -3.39
C GLU A 238 -33.46 16.93 -2.69
N LEU A 239 -33.42 16.87 -1.35
CA LEU A 239 -32.30 17.37 -0.55
C LEU A 239 -31.00 16.59 -0.81
N ILE A 240 -31.06 15.25 -0.89
CA ILE A 240 -29.91 14.41 -1.22
C ILE A 240 -29.42 14.73 -2.65
N SER A 241 -30.33 14.88 -3.61
CA SER A 241 -30.00 15.24 -4.99
C SER A 241 -29.33 16.61 -5.08
N LEU A 242 -29.87 17.61 -4.37
CA LEU A 242 -29.27 18.94 -4.27
C LEU A 242 -27.90 18.90 -3.61
N PHE A 243 -27.76 18.14 -2.52
CA PHE A 243 -26.49 17.96 -1.82
C PHE A 243 -25.41 17.37 -2.74
N GLN A 244 -25.75 16.30 -3.46
CA GLN A 244 -24.84 15.67 -4.44
C GLN A 244 -24.49 16.62 -5.58
N ALA A 245 -25.45 17.39 -6.10
CA ALA A 245 -25.21 18.37 -7.16
C ALA A 245 -24.25 19.48 -6.72
N GLU A 246 -24.42 20.02 -5.51
CA GLU A 246 -23.50 21.04 -4.96
C GLU A 246 -22.09 20.49 -4.74
N LEU A 247 -21.96 19.23 -4.33
CA LEU A 247 -20.66 18.58 -4.19
C LEU A 247 -20.01 18.33 -5.56
N ALA A 248 -20.76 17.86 -6.56
CA ALA A 248 -20.26 17.63 -7.91
C ALA A 248 -19.69 18.91 -8.53
N LYS A 249 -20.38 20.06 -8.34
CA LYS A 249 -19.86 21.39 -8.73
C LYS A 249 -18.51 21.70 -8.08
N ARG A 250 -18.36 21.41 -6.79
CA ARG A 250 -17.14 21.71 -6.01
C ARG A 250 -15.94 20.85 -6.40
N VAL A 251 -16.18 19.62 -6.87
CA VAL A 251 -15.12 18.74 -7.40
C VAL A 251 -14.97 18.80 -8.93
N ASN A 252 -15.74 19.66 -9.61
CA ASN A 252 -15.76 19.82 -11.07
C ASN A 252 -16.04 18.49 -11.81
N LEU A 253 -16.97 17.68 -11.29
CA LEU A 253 -17.40 16.44 -11.90
C LEU A 253 -18.55 16.74 -12.88
N ASN A 254 -18.32 16.46 -14.17
CA ASN A 254 -19.28 16.70 -15.26
C ASN A 254 -19.84 15.37 -15.79
N GLY A 255 -21.12 15.33 -16.19
CA GLY A 255 -21.78 14.14 -16.75
C GLY A 255 -22.78 13.49 -15.80
N GLU A 256 -23.04 12.19 -15.98
CA GLU A 256 -23.91 11.41 -15.09
C GLU A 256 -23.24 11.24 -13.72
N ILE A 257 -23.82 11.86 -12.69
CA ILE A 257 -23.28 11.86 -11.33
C ILE A 257 -23.74 10.58 -10.64
N SER A 258 -22.89 9.55 -10.62
CA SER A 258 -23.12 8.41 -9.76
C SER A 258 -22.62 8.70 -8.33
N PRO A 259 -23.34 8.26 -7.27
CA PRO A 259 -22.88 8.40 -5.89
C PRO A 259 -21.48 7.84 -5.66
N GLU A 260 -21.12 6.75 -6.35
CA GLU A 260 -19.77 6.15 -6.31
C GLU A 260 -18.70 7.08 -6.90
N ALA A 261 -18.89 7.58 -8.12
CA ALA A 261 -17.92 8.46 -8.78
C ALA A 261 -17.70 9.75 -7.98
N LEU A 262 -18.79 10.29 -7.44
CA LEU A 262 -18.75 11.46 -6.59
C LEU A 262 -18.00 11.17 -5.28
N SER A 263 -18.28 10.04 -4.62
CA SER A 263 -17.59 9.64 -3.38
C SER A 263 -16.08 9.45 -3.58
N VAL A 264 -15.68 8.72 -4.63
CA VAL A 264 -14.26 8.51 -4.98
C VAL A 264 -13.54 9.85 -5.19
N THR A 265 -14.20 10.77 -5.89
CA THR A 265 -13.64 12.09 -6.19
C THR A 265 -13.52 12.95 -4.92
N ILE A 266 -14.56 12.96 -4.08
CA ILE A 266 -14.59 13.69 -2.81
C ILE A 266 -13.48 13.20 -1.85
N ILE A 267 -13.37 11.88 -1.67
CA ILE A 267 -12.36 11.28 -0.77
C ILE A 267 -10.95 11.63 -1.24
N ASN A 268 -10.66 11.47 -2.54
CA ASN A 268 -9.34 11.79 -3.08
C ASN A 268 -9.03 13.29 -2.98
N GLU A 269 -9.98 14.18 -3.25
CA GLU A 269 -9.74 15.61 -3.17
C GLU A 269 -9.56 16.10 -1.72
N ALA A 270 -10.35 15.59 -0.78
CA ALA A 270 -10.16 15.85 0.65
C ALA A 270 -8.80 15.34 1.16
N ALA A 271 -8.39 14.13 0.74
CA ALA A 271 -7.11 13.54 1.10
C ALA A 271 -5.91 14.39 0.65
N LYS A 272 -5.99 15.04 -0.53
CA LYS A 272 -4.97 16.00 -0.99
C LYS A 272 -4.86 17.21 -0.07
N GLY A 273 -5.98 17.70 0.48
CA GLY A 273 -6.01 18.80 1.44
C GLY A 273 -5.24 18.50 2.72
N LEU A 274 -5.27 17.24 3.16
CA LEU A 274 -4.54 16.76 4.33
C LEU A 274 -3.15 16.22 4.03
N ARG A 275 -2.69 16.31 2.76
CA ARG A 275 -1.40 15.77 2.29
C ARG A 275 -1.23 14.27 2.64
N LEU A 276 -2.30 13.49 2.48
CA LEU A 276 -2.24 12.04 2.63
C LEU A 276 -1.44 11.41 1.47
N ASP A 277 -0.77 10.29 1.75
CA ASP A 277 0.01 9.55 0.77
C ASP A 277 -0.88 9.04 -0.38
N SER A 278 -0.38 9.11 -1.61
CA SER A 278 -1.15 8.69 -2.79
C SER A 278 -1.38 7.17 -2.82
N GLY A 279 -0.46 6.40 -2.24
CA GLY A 279 -0.47 4.95 -2.12
C GLY A 279 -1.23 4.41 -0.92
N LEU A 280 -2.19 5.16 -0.39
CA LEU A 280 -3.24 4.67 0.49
C LEU A 280 -4.46 4.25 -0.33
N SER A 281 -5.10 3.16 0.10
CA SER A 281 -6.39 2.73 -0.45
C SER A 281 -7.46 3.79 -0.20
N LEU A 282 -8.53 3.79 -0.99
CA LEU A 282 -9.60 4.79 -0.89
C LEU A 282 -10.28 4.78 0.48
N ALA A 283 -10.54 3.61 1.06
CA ALA A 283 -11.04 3.46 2.43
C ALA A 283 -10.08 4.03 3.47
N GLN A 284 -8.78 3.74 3.34
CA GLN A 284 -7.79 4.29 4.27
C GLN A 284 -7.73 5.81 4.18
N LYS A 285 -7.85 6.37 2.97
CA LYS A 285 -7.97 7.83 2.78
C LYS A 285 -9.22 8.36 3.47
N ALA A 286 -10.38 7.74 3.28
CA ALA A 286 -11.62 8.15 3.93
C ALA A 286 -11.52 8.12 5.47
N GLN A 287 -11.00 7.02 6.03
CA GLN A 287 -10.77 6.87 7.47
C GLN A 287 -9.81 7.94 8.00
N LEU A 288 -8.65 8.14 7.35
CA LEU A 288 -7.68 9.13 7.79
C LEU A 288 -8.19 10.57 7.66
N VAL A 289 -9.01 10.85 6.65
CA VAL A 289 -9.70 12.15 6.54
C VAL A 289 -10.67 12.33 7.71
N TYR A 290 -11.48 11.32 8.03
CA TYR A 290 -12.38 11.34 9.19
C TYR A 290 -11.63 11.59 10.50
N GLU A 291 -10.57 10.81 10.78
CA GLU A 291 -9.80 10.93 12.03
C GLU A 291 -9.14 12.30 12.17
N ARG A 292 -8.43 12.77 11.13
CA ARG A 292 -7.75 14.07 11.17
C ARG A 292 -8.72 15.25 11.26
N TYR A 293 -9.88 15.15 10.60
CA TYR A 293 -10.90 16.19 10.68
C TYR A 293 -11.50 16.25 12.09
N LYS A 294 -11.81 15.09 12.70
CA LYS A 294 -12.27 14.94 14.08
C LYS A 294 -11.26 15.53 15.07
N GLU A 295 -9.99 15.13 14.98
CA GLU A 295 -8.90 15.65 15.83
C GLU A 295 -8.82 17.18 15.77
N ARG A 296 -8.85 17.74 14.57
CA ARG A 296 -8.79 19.20 14.40
C ARG A 296 -9.99 19.92 15.00
N LEU A 297 -11.20 19.39 14.85
CA LEU A 297 -12.39 19.97 15.51
C LEU A 297 -12.25 19.96 17.03
N TRP A 298 -11.71 18.87 17.58
CA TRP A 298 -11.43 18.76 19.02
C TRP A 298 -10.39 19.77 19.49
N GLU A 299 -9.27 19.91 18.78
CA GLU A 299 -8.24 20.91 19.09
C GLU A 299 -8.78 22.34 19.08
N GLU A 300 -9.64 22.68 18.12
CA GLU A 300 -10.27 24.00 18.08
C GLU A 300 -11.21 24.21 19.28
N ALA A 301 -12.03 23.23 19.63
CA ALA A 301 -12.86 23.29 20.83
C ALA A 301 -12.01 23.53 22.10
N GLN A 302 -10.86 22.87 22.22
CA GLN A 302 -9.92 23.11 23.32
C GLN A 302 -9.36 24.53 23.33
N LYS A 303 -8.92 25.05 22.18
CA LYS A 303 -8.36 26.41 22.07
C LYS A 303 -9.38 27.44 22.56
N TRP A 304 -10.66 27.27 22.21
CA TRP A 304 -11.74 28.15 22.67
C TRP A 304 -12.05 27.98 24.15
N ALA A 305 -12.25 26.74 24.61
CA ALA A 305 -12.50 26.45 26.02
C ALA A 305 -11.40 26.98 26.95
N LYS A 306 -10.14 26.97 26.51
CA LYS A 306 -8.99 27.54 27.26
C LYS A 306 -9.07 29.07 27.38
N ARG A 307 -9.66 29.75 26.39
CA ARG A 307 -9.81 31.22 26.36
C ARG A 307 -10.98 31.73 27.19
N PHE A 308 -11.95 30.87 27.53
CA PHE A 308 -13.09 31.24 28.36
C PHE A 308 -12.68 31.68 29.77
N SER A 309 -13.35 32.73 30.24
CA SER A 309 -13.37 33.16 31.64
C SER A 309 -14.00 32.09 32.56
N GLY A 310 -13.87 32.27 33.88
CA GLY A 310 -14.46 31.33 34.85
C GLY A 310 -15.98 31.18 34.67
N GLU A 311 -16.69 32.30 34.49
CA GLU A 311 -18.14 32.33 34.28
C GLU A 311 -18.55 31.69 32.95
N GLU A 312 -17.79 31.93 31.87
CA GLU A 312 -18.04 31.29 30.57
C GLU A 312 -17.80 29.78 30.63
N LYS A 313 -16.81 29.31 31.39
CA LYS A 313 -16.57 27.87 31.61
C LYS A 313 -17.73 27.20 32.35
N GLU A 314 -18.31 27.88 33.34
CA GLU A 314 -19.48 27.39 34.06
C GLU A 314 -20.72 27.35 33.16
N LYS A 315 -20.96 28.39 32.34
CA LYS A 315 -22.04 28.40 31.35
C LYS A 315 -21.90 27.29 30.32
N ALA A 316 -20.69 27.07 29.81
CA ALA A 316 -20.41 25.98 28.88
C ALA A 316 -20.63 24.61 29.54
N ALA A 317 -20.20 24.41 30.78
CA ALA A 317 -20.42 23.17 31.53
C ALA A 317 -21.91 22.91 31.78
N ALA A 318 -22.70 23.93 32.15
CA ALA A 318 -24.14 23.78 32.36
C ALA A 318 -24.88 23.38 31.07
N ARG A 319 -24.50 23.96 29.92
CA ARG A 319 -25.04 23.55 28.61
C ARG A 319 -24.64 22.14 28.21
N LEU A 320 -23.43 21.72 28.55
CA LEU A 320 -23.00 20.34 28.35
C LEU A 320 -23.85 19.38 29.19
N ASP A 321 -24.14 19.72 30.44
CA ASP A 321 -25.03 18.90 31.29
C ASP A 321 -26.46 18.84 30.72
N GLU A 322 -26.99 19.95 30.18
CA GLU A 322 -28.29 19.98 29.49
C GLU A 322 -28.29 19.06 28.27
N ALA A 323 -27.29 19.18 27.38
CA ALA A 323 -27.16 18.34 26.21
C ALA A 323 -26.98 16.85 26.56
N LEU A 324 -26.19 16.53 27.58
CA LEU A 324 -26.00 15.16 28.07
C LEU A 324 -27.29 14.57 28.68
N SER A 325 -28.14 15.41 29.29
CA SER A 325 -29.42 14.98 29.85
C SER A 325 -30.48 14.68 28.79
N GLY A 326 -30.33 15.24 27.58
CA GLY A 326 -31.19 14.97 26.43
C GLY A 326 -30.85 13.67 25.68
N LEU A 327 -29.70 13.05 25.95
CA LEU A 327 -29.31 11.76 25.36
C LEU A 327 -30.11 10.60 25.99
N LYS A 328 -30.34 9.54 25.21
CA LYS A 328 -30.91 8.31 25.77
C LYS A 328 -29.93 7.72 26.79
N GLU A 329 -30.45 7.09 27.84
CA GLU A 329 -29.63 6.49 28.91
C GLU A 329 -28.61 5.48 28.36
N GLU A 330 -28.97 4.75 27.31
CA GLU A 330 -28.07 3.82 26.61
C GLU A 330 -26.90 4.52 25.91
N GLU A 331 -27.16 5.64 25.22
CA GLU A 331 -26.15 6.44 24.51
C GLU A 331 -25.17 7.07 25.50
N ARG A 332 -25.70 7.59 26.61
CA ARG A 332 -24.91 8.17 27.70
C ARG A 332 -24.03 7.12 28.39
N ARG A 333 -24.56 5.93 28.69
CA ARG A 333 -23.78 4.83 29.28
C ARG A 333 -22.71 4.30 28.32
N ALA A 334 -22.99 4.25 27.02
CA ALA A 334 -22.00 3.86 26.01
C ALA A 334 -20.83 4.85 25.98
N LEU A 335 -21.11 6.16 26.12
CA LEU A 335 -20.10 7.20 26.23
C LEU A 335 -19.29 7.10 27.53
N GLU A 336 -19.95 6.96 28.67
CA GLU A 336 -19.31 6.79 29.99
C GLU A 336 -18.37 5.58 30.02
N LYS A 337 -18.83 4.44 29.48
CA LYS A 337 -18.03 3.21 29.34
C LYS A 337 -16.84 3.38 28.40
N SER A 338 -17.03 4.06 27.26
CA SER A 338 -15.95 4.28 26.28
C SER A 338 -14.87 5.22 26.80
N LEU A 339 -15.24 6.12 27.71
CA LEU A 339 -14.34 7.09 28.33
C LEU A 339 -13.73 6.61 29.65
N GLY A 340 -14.15 5.44 30.15
CA GLY A 340 -13.69 4.89 31.42
C GLY A 340 -14.06 5.74 32.63
N VAL A 341 -15.20 6.44 32.59
CA VAL A 341 -15.67 7.31 33.67
C VAL A 341 -16.99 6.80 34.24
N ASP A 342 -17.13 6.87 35.57
CA ASP A 342 -18.36 6.43 36.27
C ASP A 342 -19.57 7.31 35.95
N ARG A 343 -19.34 8.59 35.66
CA ARG A 343 -20.37 9.54 35.26
C ARG A 343 -19.79 10.66 34.41
N LEU A 344 -20.41 10.91 33.26
CA LEU A 344 -20.07 12.02 32.39
C LEU A 344 -20.86 13.27 32.81
N THR A 345 -20.15 14.38 33.06
CA THR A 345 -20.75 15.68 33.38
C THR A 345 -20.05 16.77 32.57
N GLY A 346 -20.74 17.89 32.36
CA GLY A 346 -20.20 19.05 31.65
C GLY A 346 -18.94 19.60 32.28
N THR A 347 -18.83 19.54 33.62
CA THR A 347 -17.61 19.94 34.33
C THR A 347 -16.42 19.02 34.05
N VAL A 348 -16.63 17.71 33.91
CA VAL A 348 -15.59 16.73 33.54
C VAL A 348 -15.11 16.99 32.11
N ILE A 349 -16.04 17.21 31.18
CA ILE A 349 -15.74 17.55 29.78
C ILE A 349 -14.98 18.88 29.69
N MET A 350 -15.41 19.92 30.42
CA MET A 350 -14.72 21.23 30.41
C MET A 350 -13.31 21.16 31.02
N LYS A 351 -13.10 20.35 32.07
CA LYS A 351 -11.75 20.10 32.61
C LYS A 351 -10.86 19.37 31.60
N ALA A 352 -11.41 18.43 30.84
CA ALA A 352 -10.69 17.79 29.75
C ALA A 352 -10.30 18.81 28.66
N LEU A 353 -11.25 19.61 28.16
CA LEU A 353 -11.02 20.62 27.12
C LEU A 353 -9.98 21.68 27.50
N THR A 354 -9.94 22.04 28.78
CA THR A 354 -8.96 23.03 29.31
C THR A 354 -7.61 22.42 29.65
N GLY A 355 -7.47 21.09 29.63
CA GLY A 355 -6.25 20.36 29.99
C GLY A 355 -6.04 20.20 31.51
N ALA A 356 -7.06 20.52 32.32
CA ALA A 356 -7.01 20.44 33.78
C ALA A 356 -7.26 19.02 34.35
N ALA A 357 -7.70 18.07 33.51
CA ALA A 357 -7.99 16.69 33.90
C ALA A 357 -6.81 15.71 33.76
N GLY A 358 -5.64 16.18 33.29
CA GLY A 358 -4.44 15.37 33.05
C GLY A 358 -4.39 14.72 31.65
N PRO A 359 -3.27 14.08 31.27
CA PRO A 359 -3.08 13.51 29.93
C PRO A 359 -4.01 12.33 29.61
N LEU A 360 -4.42 11.55 30.62
CA LEU A 360 -5.13 10.28 30.44
C LEU A 360 -6.60 10.46 30.00
N SER A 361 -7.29 11.53 30.42
CA SER A 361 -8.68 11.78 30.00
C SER A 361 -8.80 12.37 28.59
N LEU A 362 -7.77 13.10 28.14
CA LEU A 362 -7.73 13.69 26.80
C LEU A 362 -7.53 12.66 25.70
N ILE A 363 -6.73 11.62 25.97
CA ILE A 363 -6.42 10.54 25.03
C ILE A 363 -7.67 9.69 24.75
N ALA A 364 -8.41 9.29 25.79
CA ALA A 364 -9.62 8.47 25.65
C ALA A 364 -10.75 9.16 24.82
N LEU A 365 -10.83 10.50 24.86
CA LEU A 365 -11.83 11.27 24.10
C LEU A 365 -11.53 11.29 22.59
N VAL A 366 -10.26 11.31 22.20
CA VAL A 366 -9.84 11.33 20.78
C VAL A 366 -9.98 9.94 20.14
N GLU A 367 -9.91 8.88 20.93
CA GLU A 367 -10.03 7.48 20.48
C GLU A 367 -11.49 7.02 20.22
N LEU A 368 -12.50 7.83 20.54
CA LEU A 368 -13.88 7.50 20.21
C LEU A 368 -14.06 7.32 18.69
N THR A 369 -14.73 6.22 18.28
CA THR A 369 -15.02 5.90 16.88
C THR A 369 -16.53 5.92 16.60
N GLY A 370 -16.94 6.35 15.39
CA GLY A 370 -18.32 6.26 14.92
C GLY A 370 -19.28 7.24 15.62
N PHE A 371 -20.49 6.77 15.93
CA PHE A 371 -21.59 7.60 16.45
C PHE A 371 -21.32 8.21 17.85
N GLY A 372 -20.57 7.53 18.73
CA GLY A 372 -20.20 8.09 20.03
C GLY A 372 -19.26 9.29 19.92
N ALA A 373 -18.30 9.23 18.98
CA ALA A 373 -17.42 10.35 18.69
C ALA A 373 -18.19 11.55 18.13
N TYR A 374 -19.17 11.27 17.27
CA TYR A 374 -20.09 12.27 16.75
C TYR A 374 -20.86 12.96 17.86
N LEU A 375 -21.61 12.21 18.69
CA LEU A 375 -22.41 12.76 19.78
C LEU A 375 -21.58 13.61 20.74
N MET A 376 -20.36 13.17 21.09
CA MET A 376 -19.48 13.94 21.96
C MET A 376 -19.02 15.23 21.32
N LEU A 377 -18.58 15.16 20.07
CA LEU A 377 -18.07 16.33 19.37
C LEU A 377 -19.19 17.33 19.07
N THR A 378 -20.39 16.86 18.75
CA THR A 378 -21.56 17.72 18.52
C THR A 378 -21.98 18.42 19.80
N THR A 379 -22.05 17.69 20.90
CA THR A 379 -22.38 18.21 22.23
C THR A 379 -21.35 19.25 22.68
N VAL A 380 -20.06 18.94 22.53
CA VAL A 380 -18.95 19.84 22.88
C VAL A 380 -18.93 21.09 22.04
N LEU A 381 -18.99 20.96 20.72
CA LEU A 381 -18.95 22.11 19.83
C LEU A 381 -20.20 22.98 20.04
N HIS A 382 -21.38 22.39 20.19
CA HIS A 382 -22.59 23.16 20.49
C HIS A 382 -22.41 23.99 21.77
N ALA A 383 -22.02 23.36 22.88
CA ALA A 383 -21.88 24.07 24.15
C ALA A 383 -20.77 25.14 24.12
N VAL A 384 -19.62 24.85 23.51
CA VAL A 384 -18.50 25.80 23.40
C VAL A 384 -18.89 26.98 22.50
N PHE A 385 -19.42 26.73 21.31
CA PHE A 385 -19.72 27.80 20.35
C PHE A 385 -20.95 28.62 20.75
N THR A 386 -22.00 28.03 21.31
CA THR A 386 -23.13 28.79 21.86
C THR A 386 -22.71 29.67 23.03
N THR A 387 -21.73 29.21 23.83
CA THR A 387 -21.15 30.05 24.90
C THR A 387 -20.32 31.20 24.36
N MET A 388 -19.55 30.97 23.31
CA MET A 388 -18.76 32.02 22.65
C MET A 388 -19.64 33.05 21.92
N LEU A 389 -20.66 32.60 21.19
CA LEU A 389 -21.39 33.43 20.22
C LEU A 389 -22.72 33.97 20.76
N GLY A 390 -23.21 33.44 21.89
CA GLY A 390 -24.48 33.85 22.49
C GLY A 390 -25.74 33.46 21.70
N ILE A 391 -25.59 32.64 20.65
CA ILE A 391 -26.67 32.16 19.79
C ILE A 391 -26.56 30.65 19.58
N THR A 392 -27.70 29.98 19.39
CA THR A 392 -27.81 28.55 19.04
C THR A 392 -27.97 28.40 17.52
N LEU A 393 -27.01 27.74 16.86
CA LEU A 393 -27.03 27.45 15.43
C LEU A 393 -27.06 25.93 15.20
N PRO A 394 -27.57 25.46 14.05
CA PRO A 394 -27.41 24.08 13.64
C PRO A 394 -25.94 23.62 13.68
N PHE A 395 -25.72 22.39 14.13
CA PHE A 395 -24.38 21.85 14.41
C PHE A 395 -23.40 21.98 13.24
N SER A 396 -23.87 21.77 12.01
CA SER A 396 -23.07 21.84 10.79
C SER A 396 -22.52 23.25 10.50
N ILE A 397 -23.17 24.31 10.99
CA ILE A 397 -22.71 25.70 10.85
C ILE A 397 -21.45 25.94 11.69
N TYR A 398 -21.39 25.36 12.90
CA TYR A 398 -20.24 25.49 13.79
C TYR A 398 -19.01 24.73 13.29
N THR A 399 -19.19 23.54 12.69
CA THR A 399 -18.07 22.78 12.08
C THR A 399 -17.53 23.46 10.82
N GLY A 400 -18.44 24.05 10.02
CA GLY A 400 -18.09 24.89 8.87
C GLY A 400 -17.29 26.13 9.30
N ALA A 401 -17.76 26.86 10.31
CA ALA A 401 -17.14 28.10 10.79
C ALA A 401 -15.83 27.87 11.56
N ALA A 402 -15.76 26.86 12.45
CA ALA A 402 -14.55 26.54 13.23
C ALA A 402 -13.37 26.14 12.33
N SER A 403 -13.64 25.32 11.32
CA SER A 403 -12.62 24.85 10.38
C SER A 403 -12.15 25.96 9.43
N LEU A 404 -13.03 26.88 9.03
CA LEU A 404 -12.68 28.08 8.27
C LEU A 404 -11.86 29.08 9.10
N LEU A 405 -12.16 29.23 10.39
CA LEU A 405 -11.46 30.13 11.29
C LEU A 405 -10.03 29.64 11.60
N SER A 406 -9.84 28.33 11.73
CA SER A 406 -8.51 27.69 11.83
C SER A 406 -7.67 27.92 10.56
N PHE A 407 -8.28 27.81 9.38
CA PHE A 407 -7.66 28.13 8.09
C PHE A 407 -7.21 29.60 8.01
N LEU A 408 -8.05 30.52 8.45
CA LEU A 408 -7.80 31.97 8.38
C LEU A 408 -6.85 32.50 9.45
N THR A 409 -6.77 31.82 10.60
CA THR A 409 -5.82 32.16 11.67
C THR A 409 -4.47 31.47 11.50
N GLY A 410 -4.37 30.51 10.57
CA GLY A 410 -3.14 29.83 10.18
C GLY A 410 -2.29 30.62 9.16
N PRO A 411 -1.05 30.16 8.86
CA PRO A 411 -0.10 30.88 8.00
C PRO A 411 -0.63 31.22 6.60
N VAL A 412 -1.52 30.39 6.06
CA VAL A 412 -2.12 30.60 4.72
C VAL A 412 -3.18 31.72 4.73
N GLY A 413 -3.97 31.81 5.82
CA GLY A 413 -4.92 32.91 6.02
C GLY A 413 -4.23 34.28 6.14
N TRP A 414 -3.08 34.33 6.82
CA TRP A 414 -2.22 35.53 6.88
C TRP A 414 -1.65 35.92 5.50
N LEU A 415 -1.24 34.94 4.69
CA LEU A 415 -0.73 35.19 3.33
C LEU A 415 -1.81 35.74 2.39
N LEU A 416 -3.06 35.28 2.54
CA LEU A 416 -4.21 35.80 1.77
C LEU A 416 -4.61 37.23 2.19
N ALA A 417 -4.36 37.63 3.45
CA ALA A 417 -4.72 38.94 3.98
C ALA A 417 -3.81 40.10 3.52
N VAL A 418 -2.62 39.82 2.97
CA VAL A 418 -1.61 40.84 2.61
C VAL A 418 -1.67 41.27 1.12
N GLY A 419 -2.38 40.54 0.25
CA GLY A 419 -2.47 40.80 -1.22
C GLY A 419 -1.18 40.45 -1.97
N PHE A 420 -1.11 40.06 -3.25
CA PHE A 420 -2.05 40.03 -4.38
C PHE A 420 -1.68 38.85 -5.31
N GLY A 421 -2.66 38.20 -5.95
CA GLY A 421 -2.44 37.26 -7.05
C GLY A 421 -3.61 36.28 -7.22
N GLY A 422 -4.20 36.18 -8.43
CA GLY A 422 -5.35 35.30 -8.71
C GLY A 422 -5.10 33.81 -8.35
N PHE A 423 -3.84 33.37 -8.44
CA PHE A 423 -3.39 32.06 -7.98
C PHE A 423 -3.60 31.83 -6.47
N GLN A 424 -3.45 32.86 -5.64
CA GLN A 424 -3.64 32.77 -4.19
C GLN A 424 -5.13 32.68 -3.83
N LEU A 425 -6.00 33.45 -4.51
CA LEU A 425 -7.45 33.33 -4.37
C LEU A 425 -7.97 31.95 -4.80
N GLN A 426 -7.42 31.40 -5.88
CA GLN A 426 -7.74 30.05 -6.34
C GLN A 426 -7.29 28.98 -5.32
N LYS A 427 -6.09 29.12 -4.75
CA LYS A 427 -5.60 28.24 -3.66
C LYS A 427 -6.49 28.32 -2.41
N GLY A 428 -6.85 29.52 -1.97
CA GLY A 428 -7.72 29.70 -0.81
C GLY A 428 -9.12 29.11 -1.02
N THR A 429 -9.68 29.27 -2.22
CA THR A 429 -10.96 28.63 -2.60
C THR A 429 -10.83 27.10 -2.62
N LEU A 430 -9.73 26.57 -3.14
CA LEU A 430 -9.45 25.13 -3.17
C LEU A 430 -9.29 24.54 -1.76
N GLU A 431 -8.61 25.24 -0.85
CA GLU A 431 -8.44 24.79 0.54
C GLU A 431 -9.75 24.82 1.32
N ILE A 432 -10.58 25.86 1.13
CA ILE A 432 -11.95 25.90 1.68
C ILE A 432 -12.78 24.73 1.13
N ASN A 433 -12.72 24.47 -0.17
CA ASN A 433 -13.44 23.35 -0.78
C ASN A 433 -13.00 22.02 -0.17
N ARG A 434 -11.69 21.73 -0.14
CA ARG A 434 -11.15 20.49 0.46
C ARG A 434 -11.54 20.32 1.92
N ASN A 435 -11.60 21.42 2.66
CA ASN A 435 -12.04 21.43 4.04
C ASN A 435 -13.53 21.06 4.19
N LEU A 436 -14.40 21.60 3.32
CA LEU A 436 -15.81 21.22 3.27
C LEU A 436 -16.00 19.76 2.84
N LEU A 437 -15.19 19.26 1.91
CA LEU A 437 -15.20 17.85 1.52
C LEU A 437 -14.81 16.93 2.69
N ALA A 438 -13.80 17.32 3.47
CA ALA A 438 -13.41 16.60 4.68
C ALA A 438 -14.51 16.63 5.76
N MET A 439 -15.24 17.74 5.89
CA MET A 439 -16.42 17.84 6.75
C MET A 439 -17.51 16.86 6.33
N VAL A 440 -17.79 16.76 5.02
CA VAL A 440 -18.80 15.84 4.49
C VAL A 440 -18.42 14.38 4.73
N ILE A 441 -17.15 14.02 4.50
CA ILE A 441 -16.66 12.67 4.82
C ILE A 441 -16.79 12.40 6.31
N TRP A 442 -16.40 13.36 7.16
CA TRP A 442 -16.51 13.21 8.59
C TRP A 442 -17.96 13.02 9.06
N PHE A 443 -18.86 13.86 8.55
CA PHE A 443 -20.30 13.82 8.86
C PHE A 443 -20.94 12.50 8.41
N SER A 444 -20.63 12.05 7.19
CA SER A 444 -21.12 10.78 6.66
C SER A 444 -20.65 9.59 7.51
N LEU A 445 -19.34 9.49 7.74
CA LEU A 445 -18.75 8.35 8.46
C LEU A 445 -19.09 8.36 9.96
N SER A 446 -19.46 9.52 10.51
CA SER A 446 -20.02 9.63 11.87
C SER A 446 -21.35 8.90 12.04
N HIS A 447 -22.15 8.82 10.96
CA HIS A 447 -23.44 8.12 10.93
C HIS A 447 -23.32 6.69 10.39
N TYR A 448 -22.12 6.27 10.01
CA TYR A 448 -21.84 4.92 9.56
C TYR A 448 -21.51 4.01 10.76
N GLN A 449 -22.26 2.92 10.91
CA GLN A 449 -22.09 1.95 12.01
C GLN A 449 -21.15 0.78 11.66
N GLY A 450 -20.51 0.82 10.49
CA GLY A 450 -19.58 -0.20 10.02
C GLY A 450 -18.11 0.22 10.07
N GLN A 451 -17.23 -0.68 9.67
CA GLN A 451 -15.80 -0.39 9.49
C GLN A 451 -15.57 0.29 8.13
N VAL A 452 -14.92 1.45 8.14
CA VAL A 452 -14.63 2.22 6.91
C VAL A 452 -13.48 1.60 6.13
N ALA A 453 -12.46 1.13 6.85
CA ALA A 453 -11.32 0.42 6.29
C ALA A 453 -11.22 -0.96 6.96
N PRO A 454 -10.92 -2.03 6.18
CA PRO A 454 -10.69 -3.34 6.75
C PRO A 454 -9.49 -3.30 7.70
N TRP A 455 -9.62 -3.98 8.84
CA TRP A 455 -8.49 -4.35 9.67
C TRP A 455 -7.69 -5.44 8.95
N ASP A 456 -6.45 -5.66 9.35
CA ASP A 456 -5.69 -6.78 8.78
C ASP A 456 -6.44 -8.10 9.01
N GLU A 457 -7.12 -8.23 10.16
CA GLU A 457 -7.93 -9.39 10.57
C GLU A 457 -9.12 -9.69 9.63
N ASP A 458 -9.59 -8.70 8.87
CA ASP A 458 -10.70 -8.87 7.92
C ASP A 458 -10.23 -9.37 6.55
N LEU A 459 -8.92 -9.36 6.31
CA LEU A 459 -8.36 -9.66 5.00
C LEU A 459 -8.23 -11.17 4.78
N PRO A 460 -8.44 -11.67 3.54
CA PRO A 460 -8.47 -13.09 3.25
C PRO A 460 -7.25 -13.86 3.76
N SER A 461 -6.03 -13.35 3.55
CA SER A 461 -4.79 -14.03 3.94
C SER A 461 -4.36 -13.81 5.39
N TRP A 462 -5.16 -13.13 6.20
CA TRP A 462 -4.77 -12.90 7.59
C TRP A 462 -4.60 -14.19 8.37
N ALA A 463 -3.54 -14.23 9.18
CA ALA A 463 -3.19 -15.33 10.05
C ALA A 463 -2.63 -14.78 11.37
N GLU A 464 -2.87 -15.49 12.48
CA GLU A 464 -2.36 -15.14 13.81
C GLU A 464 -1.74 -16.35 14.52
N GLY A 465 -0.87 -16.09 15.51
CA GLY A 465 -0.27 -17.13 16.33
C GLY A 465 0.57 -18.11 15.52
N GLU A 466 0.30 -19.40 15.70
CA GLU A 466 1.03 -20.48 15.02
C GLU A 466 0.76 -20.46 13.49
N GLU A 467 -0.45 -20.08 13.07
CA GLU A 467 -0.86 -19.94 11.66
C GLU A 467 0.04 -18.93 10.94
N ARG A 468 0.25 -17.78 11.57
CA ARG A 468 1.15 -16.74 11.10
C ARG A 468 2.59 -17.22 11.03
N ALA A 469 3.05 -17.94 12.06
CA ALA A 469 4.41 -18.46 12.10
C ALA A 469 4.71 -19.43 10.95
N LYS A 470 3.72 -20.22 10.51
CA LYS A 470 3.82 -21.12 9.35
C LYS A 470 3.89 -20.37 8.02
N VAL A 471 3.01 -19.39 7.81
CA VAL A 471 3.04 -18.55 6.60
C VAL A 471 4.38 -17.82 6.49
N GLU A 472 4.85 -17.24 7.60
CA GLU A 472 6.14 -16.55 7.64
C GLU A 472 7.34 -17.51 7.52
N ALA A 473 7.20 -18.79 7.87
CA ALA A 473 8.25 -19.80 7.61
C ALA A 473 8.44 -20.04 6.12
N VAL A 474 7.34 -20.08 5.34
CA VAL A 474 7.39 -20.14 3.88
C VAL A 474 8.05 -18.86 3.33
N ASP A 475 7.71 -17.69 3.86
CA ASP A 475 8.35 -16.41 3.47
C ASP A 475 9.87 -16.44 3.70
N ARG A 476 10.31 -16.90 4.88
CA ARG A 476 11.74 -17.03 5.21
C ARG A 476 12.44 -18.00 4.27
N ARG A 477 11.81 -19.14 3.96
CA ARG A 477 12.37 -20.12 3.02
C ARG A 477 12.51 -19.55 1.62
N LEU A 478 11.47 -18.89 1.12
CA LEU A 478 11.47 -18.28 -0.20
C LEU A 478 12.56 -17.20 -0.31
N HIS A 479 12.60 -16.28 0.66
CA HIS A 479 13.63 -15.23 0.71
C HIS A 479 15.05 -15.81 0.72
N LYS A 480 15.28 -16.91 1.47
CA LYS A 480 16.57 -17.59 1.49
C LYS A 480 16.95 -18.15 0.11
N LEU A 481 16.02 -18.86 -0.54
CA LEU A 481 16.25 -19.46 -1.86
C LEU A 481 16.47 -18.40 -2.94
N GLU A 482 15.73 -17.28 -2.88
CA GLU A 482 15.91 -16.16 -3.81
C GLU A 482 17.26 -15.46 -3.62
N ALA A 483 17.69 -15.26 -2.38
CA ALA A 483 19.02 -14.72 -2.08
C ALA A 483 20.14 -15.65 -2.58
N GLU A 484 20.02 -16.95 -2.31
CA GLU A 484 20.96 -17.97 -2.80
C GLU A 484 21.02 -17.99 -4.33
N ARG A 485 19.86 -17.94 -5.01
CA ARG A 485 19.80 -17.86 -6.47
C ARG A 485 20.46 -16.59 -7.01
N ALA A 486 20.28 -15.45 -6.34
CA ALA A 486 20.90 -14.18 -6.73
C ALA A 486 22.44 -14.25 -6.61
N ASP A 487 22.96 -14.80 -5.51
CA ASP A 487 24.40 -15.00 -5.29
C ASP A 487 25.00 -15.95 -6.32
N LEU A 488 24.34 -17.09 -6.58
CA LEU A 488 24.75 -18.05 -7.61
C LEU A 488 24.76 -17.42 -9.00
N THR A 489 23.77 -16.56 -9.30
CA THR A 489 23.69 -15.84 -10.59
C THR A 489 24.82 -14.83 -10.74
N ALA A 490 25.18 -14.11 -9.67
CA ALA A 490 26.32 -13.19 -9.66
C ALA A 490 27.65 -13.93 -9.84
N ASN A 491 27.81 -15.08 -9.18
CA ASN A 491 28.98 -15.95 -9.33
C ASN A 491 29.08 -16.50 -10.75
N LEU A 492 27.95 -16.93 -11.33
CA LEU A 492 27.88 -17.40 -12.71
C LEU A 492 28.33 -16.32 -13.70
N LYS A 493 27.87 -15.07 -13.52
CA LYS A 493 28.29 -13.93 -14.34
C LYS A 493 29.80 -13.69 -14.23
N THR A 494 30.37 -13.82 -13.03
CA THR A 494 31.81 -13.68 -12.79
C THR A 494 32.62 -14.80 -13.45
N ALA A 495 32.15 -16.05 -13.35
CA ALA A 495 32.77 -17.21 -14.00
C ALA A 495 32.73 -17.09 -15.54
N ALA A 496 31.58 -16.66 -16.10
CA ALA A 496 31.45 -16.39 -17.52
C ALA A 496 32.45 -15.31 -18.00
N GLY A 497 32.57 -14.20 -17.25
CA GLY A 497 33.55 -13.15 -17.59
C GLY A 497 35.02 -13.59 -17.48
N ARG A 498 35.36 -14.54 -16.61
CA ARG A 498 36.70 -15.16 -16.57
C ARG A 498 36.95 -16.04 -17.80
N LEU A 499 35.95 -16.82 -18.19
CA LEU A 499 36.01 -17.66 -19.39
C LEU A 499 36.28 -16.80 -20.64
N ASP A 500 35.50 -15.73 -20.85
CA ASP A 500 35.64 -14.84 -21.99
C ASP A 500 37.05 -14.21 -22.06
N LYS A 501 37.60 -13.80 -20.90
CA LYS A 501 38.96 -13.25 -20.81
C LYS A 501 40.04 -14.28 -21.15
N ALA A 502 39.88 -15.51 -20.66
CA ALA A 502 40.82 -16.59 -20.92
C ALA A 502 40.76 -17.03 -22.39
N GLU A 503 39.57 -17.04 -23.02
CA GLU A 503 39.40 -17.31 -24.45
C GLU A 503 40.09 -16.24 -25.30
N ALA A 504 39.88 -14.96 -24.97
CA ALA A 504 40.55 -13.86 -25.65
C ALA A 504 42.09 -13.91 -25.50
N LEU A 505 42.59 -14.26 -24.31
CA LEU A 505 44.02 -14.43 -24.06
C LEU A 505 44.59 -15.59 -24.87
N ARG A 506 43.89 -16.74 -24.90
CA ARG A 506 44.29 -17.90 -25.70
C ARG A 506 44.42 -17.52 -27.17
N THR A 507 43.44 -16.82 -27.74
CA THR A 507 43.48 -16.37 -29.14
C THR A 507 44.71 -15.49 -29.42
N ARG A 508 44.98 -14.50 -28.55
CA ARG A 508 46.16 -13.63 -28.68
C ARG A 508 47.47 -14.41 -28.59
N LEU A 509 47.59 -15.33 -27.63
CA LEU A 509 48.78 -16.16 -27.46
C LEU A 509 48.99 -17.11 -28.66
N THR A 510 47.91 -17.66 -29.24
CA THR A 510 48.01 -18.50 -30.44
C THR A 510 48.46 -17.69 -31.66
N GLU A 511 47.95 -16.47 -31.84
CA GLU A 511 48.41 -15.57 -32.91
C GLU A 511 49.87 -15.17 -32.73
N GLU A 512 50.29 -14.85 -31.51
CA GLU A 512 51.68 -14.50 -31.21
C GLU A 512 52.62 -15.70 -31.41
N LYS A 513 52.20 -16.90 -30.99
CA LYS A 513 52.94 -18.14 -31.24
C LYS A 513 53.10 -18.36 -32.75
N GLN A 514 52.04 -18.21 -33.53
CA GLN A 514 52.10 -18.38 -34.99
C GLN A 514 53.07 -17.38 -35.63
N LYS A 515 52.99 -16.09 -35.24
CA LYS A 515 53.92 -15.05 -35.74
C LYS A 515 55.37 -15.37 -35.39
N THR A 516 55.62 -15.78 -34.15
CA THR A 516 56.96 -16.13 -33.66
C THR A 516 57.50 -17.37 -34.38
N THR A 517 56.65 -18.36 -34.62
CA THR A 517 57.00 -19.59 -35.38
C THR A 517 57.40 -19.24 -36.80
N ASN A 518 56.59 -18.45 -37.51
CA ASN A 518 56.91 -18.00 -38.87
C ASN A 518 58.23 -17.23 -38.93
N GLN A 519 58.52 -16.37 -37.95
CA GLN A 519 59.80 -15.65 -37.86
C GLN A 519 60.98 -16.59 -37.62
N GLN A 520 60.81 -17.55 -36.73
CA GLN A 520 61.81 -18.57 -36.40
C GLN A 520 62.13 -19.43 -37.63
N GLU A 521 61.13 -19.88 -38.38
CA GLU A 521 61.31 -20.66 -39.61
C GLU A 521 62.10 -19.90 -40.68
N ILE A 522 61.80 -18.62 -40.88
CA ILE A 522 62.52 -17.75 -41.82
C ILE A 522 63.99 -17.62 -41.40
N LEU A 523 64.24 -17.26 -40.14
CA LEU A 523 65.60 -17.04 -39.62
C LEU A 523 66.42 -18.34 -39.57
N ALA A 524 65.79 -19.46 -39.21
CA ALA A 524 66.43 -20.78 -39.21
C ALA A 524 66.79 -21.22 -40.63
N LYS A 525 65.96 -20.91 -41.64
CA LYS A 525 66.28 -21.17 -43.04
C LYS A 525 67.46 -20.31 -43.52
N GLU A 526 67.48 -19.02 -43.19
CA GLU A 526 68.61 -18.13 -43.47
C GLU A 526 69.89 -18.64 -42.81
N LEU A 527 69.83 -19.03 -41.53
CA LEU A 527 70.96 -19.57 -40.79
C LEU A 527 71.50 -20.85 -41.45
N ARG A 528 70.63 -21.80 -41.83
CA ARG A 528 71.04 -23.02 -42.54
C ARG A 528 71.75 -22.71 -43.86
N GLN A 529 71.24 -21.77 -44.65
CA GLN A 529 71.88 -21.36 -45.91
C GLN A 529 73.27 -20.78 -45.68
N LEU A 530 73.45 -19.97 -44.63
CA LEU A 530 74.75 -19.41 -44.27
C LEU A 530 75.72 -20.48 -43.73
N GLU A 531 75.22 -21.44 -42.94
CA GLU A 531 76.02 -22.55 -42.41
C GLU A 531 76.48 -23.52 -43.52
N GLU A 532 75.61 -23.81 -44.49
CA GLU A 532 75.95 -24.60 -45.67
C GLU A 532 77.00 -23.89 -46.54
N ALA A 533 76.83 -22.58 -46.78
CA ALA A 533 77.78 -21.75 -47.52
C ALA A 533 79.14 -21.64 -46.82
N TRP A 534 79.15 -21.66 -45.49
CA TRP A 534 80.36 -21.75 -44.67
C TRP A 534 81.05 -23.11 -44.85
N ALA A 535 80.30 -24.20 -44.68
CA ALA A 535 80.82 -25.57 -44.74
C ALA A 535 81.38 -25.98 -46.12
N ASN A 536 80.80 -25.48 -47.21
CA ASN A 536 81.25 -25.76 -48.58
C ASN A 536 82.23 -24.71 -49.15
N GLY A 537 82.64 -23.72 -48.35
CA GLY A 537 83.61 -22.68 -48.74
C GLY A 537 83.11 -21.62 -49.73
N THR A 538 81.82 -21.62 -50.09
CA THR A 538 81.24 -20.66 -51.04
C THR A 538 80.91 -19.30 -50.43
N TRP A 539 81.01 -19.16 -49.10
CA TRP A 539 80.77 -17.92 -48.35
C TRP A 539 81.59 -16.73 -48.85
N ARG A 540 82.81 -16.94 -49.38
CA ARG A 540 83.66 -15.87 -49.96
C ARG A 540 83.04 -15.17 -51.17
N LYS A 541 82.05 -15.80 -51.83
CA LYS A 541 81.29 -15.19 -52.94
C LYS A 541 80.14 -14.31 -52.47
N GLN A 542 79.75 -14.41 -51.19
CA GLN A 542 78.69 -13.61 -50.58
C GLN A 542 79.35 -12.44 -49.82
N GLN A 543 79.34 -11.23 -50.38
CA GLN A 543 79.83 -10.05 -49.67
C GLN A 543 78.85 -9.67 -48.55
N ILE A 544 79.11 -10.13 -47.32
CA ILE A 544 78.32 -9.76 -46.14
C ILE A 544 79.09 -8.69 -45.36
N THR A 545 78.97 -7.43 -45.75
CA THR A 545 79.46 -6.29 -44.95
C THR A 545 78.27 -5.61 -44.27
N PRO A 546 78.16 -5.61 -42.93
CA PRO A 546 77.11 -4.89 -42.21
C PRO A 546 77.11 -3.39 -42.59
N GLY A 547 75.94 -2.80 -42.83
CA GLY A 547 75.83 -1.43 -43.38
C GLY A 547 76.50 -0.31 -42.56
N TYR A 548 76.68 -0.49 -41.25
CA TYR A 548 77.44 0.46 -40.41
C TYR A 548 78.97 0.31 -40.59
N GLN A 549 79.46 -0.91 -40.80
CA GLN A 549 80.87 -1.19 -41.06
C GLN A 549 81.27 -0.79 -42.47
N ALA A 550 80.39 -0.92 -43.46
CA ALA A 550 80.64 -0.40 -44.81
C ALA A 550 80.90 1.12 -44.79
N LYS A 551 80.10 1.88 -44.04
CA LYS A 551 80.29 3.33 -43.86
C LYS A 551 81.54 3.68 -43.05
N ALA A 552 81.82 2.93 -41.98
CA ALA A 552 83.00 3.14 -41.14
C ALA A 552 84.30 2.77 -41.87
N LYS A 553 84.32 1.70 -42.67
CA LYS A 553 85.46 1.26 -43.48
C LYS A 553 85.80 2.31 -44.54
N VAL A 554 84.79 2.84 -45.24
CA VAL A 554 84.96 3.96 -46.20
C VAL A 554 85.47 5.23 -45.50
N TRP A 555 84.97 5.52 -44.29
CA TRP A 555 85.44 6.69 -43.51
C TRP A 555 86.90 6.52 -43.05
N VAL A 556 87.27 5.32 -42.53
CA VAL A 556 88.64 5.01 -42.11
C VAL A 556 89.60 5.00 -43.30
N GLU A 557 89.23 4.39 -44.44
CA GLU A 557 90.01 4.45 -45.70
C GLU A 557 90.24 5.89 -46.19
N LYS A 558 89.24 6.77 -46.02
CA LYS A 558 89.34 8.19 -46.38
C LYS A 558 90.25 8.95 -45.41
N LEU A 559 90.29 8.57 -44.14
CA LEU A 559 91.17 9.14 -43.12
C LEU A 559 92.61 8.66 -43.27
N THR A 560 92.84 7.36 -43.50
CA THR A 560 94.19 6.79 -43.74
C THR A 560 94.81 7.33 -45.01
N ARG A 561 94.02 7.66 -46.05
CA ARG A 561 94.50 8.41 -47.23
C ARG A 561 94.97 9.82 -46.92
N LYS A 562 94.37 10.51 -45.94
CA LYS A 562 94.74 11.88 -45.55
C LYS A 562 95.88 11.91 -44.52
N VAL A 563 96.00 10.88 -43.69
CA VAL A 563 97.02 10.76 -42.63
C VAL A 563 97.58 9.32 -42.64
N PRO A 564 98.71 9.07 -43.35
CA PRO A 564 99.23 7.71 -43.56
C PRO A 564 99.66 6.96 -42.28
N THR A 565 99.99 7.70 -41.22
CA THR A 565 100.39 7.15 -39.92
C THR A 565 99.27 6.42 -39.17
N LEU A 566 98.02 6.54 -39.64
CA LEU A 566 96.84 5.89 -39.07
C LEU A 566 96.54 4.50 -39.68
N SER A 567 97.41 3.92 -40.53
CA SER A 567 97.19 2.60 -41.14
C SER A 567 96.88 1.45 -40.16
N PRO A 568 97.39 1.43 -38.90
CA PRO A 568 97.02 0.38 -37.94
C PRO A 568 95.52 0.36 -37.59
N LEU A 569 94.78 1.45 -37.83
CA LEU A 569 93.32 1.49 -37.63
C LEU A 569 92.57 0.53 -38.57
N GLU A 570 93.16 0.13 -39.71
CA GLU A 570 92.56 -0.88 -40.60
C GLU A 570 92.47 -2.26 -39.92
N LYS A 571 93.34 -2.55 -38.93
CA LYS A 571 93.31 -3.78 -38.13
C LYS A 571 92.19 -3.81 -37.08
N LEU A 572 91.48 -2.70 -36.86
CA LEU A 572 90.32 -2.64 -35.96
C LEU A 572 89.06 -3.24 -36.59
N PHE A 573 89.05 -3.45 -37.91
CA PHE A 573 87.97 -4.14 -38.58
C PHE A 573 88.24 -5.65 -38.57
N PRO A 574 87.32 -6.46 -38.01
CA PRO A 574 87.46 -7.92 -38.05
C PRO A 574 87.60 -8.40 -39.51
N GLY A 575 88.39 -9.45 -39.73
CA GLY A 575 88.59 -10.03 -41.07
C GLY A 575 87.26 -10.53 -41.67
N GLU A 576 87.17 -10.69 -42.99
CA GLU A 576 85.93 -11.12 -43.67
C GLU A 576 85.37 -12.45 -43.09
N GLU A 577 86.27 -13.33 -42.66
CA GLU A 577 85.95 -14.58 -41.98
C GLU A 577 85.29 -14.36 -40.61
N GLU A 578 85.88 -13.50 -39.78
CA GLU A 578 85.38 -13.15 -38.46
C GLU A 578 84.06 -12.36 -38.54
N GLN A 579 83.86 -11.57 -39.60
CA GLN A 579 82.59 -10.90 -39.90
C GLN A 579 81.49 -11.91 -40.21
N TYR A 580 81.76 -12.89 -41.07
CA TYR A 580 80.80 -13.94 -41.41
C TYR A 580 80.44 -14.79 -40.18
N GLN A 581 81.43 -15.17 -39.38
CA GLN A 581 81.21 -15.90 -38.12
C GLN A 581 80.40 -15.08 -37.11
N ASN A 582 80.61 -13.76 -37.02
CA ASN A 582 79.81 -12.90 -36.16
C ASN A 582 78.35 -12.81 -36.62
N VAL A 583 78.08 -12.82 -37.93
CA VAL A 583 76.70 -12.84 -38.47
C VAL A 583 76.04 -14.19 -38.17
N LEU A 584 76.73 -15.31 -38.39
CA LEU A 584 76.26 -16.64 -38.01
C LEU A 584 75.94 -16.73 -36.52
N ARG A 585 76.84 -16.23 -35.67
CA ARG A 585 76.65 -16.19 -34.22
C ARG A 585 75.41 -15.37 -33.83
N LYS A 586 75.26 -14.16 -34.36
CA LYS A 586 74.08 -13.32 -34.08
C LYS A 586 72.78 -13.96 -34.54
N LYS A 587 72.75 -14.56 -35.74
CA LYS A 587 71.57 -15.27 -36.25
C LYS A 587 71.23 -16.50 -35.40
N ARG A 588 72.25 -17.24 -34.94
CA ARG A 588 72.07 -18.35 -34.00
C ARG A 588 71.49 -17.87 -32.66
N GLU A 589 72.04 -16.80 -32.10
CA GLU A 589 71.51 -16.16 -30.87
C GLU A 589 70.06 -15.66 -31.06
N GLU A 590 69.70 -15.12 -32.24
CA GLU A 590 68.33 -14.70 -32.56
C GLU A 590 67.36 -15.88 -32.66
N VAL A 591 67.75 -16.98 -33.33
CA VAL A 591 66.94 -18.21 -33.40
C VAL A 591 66.73 -18.79 -32.01
N GLU A 592 67.79 -18.90 -31.20
CA GLU A 592 67.71 -19.42 -29.84
C GLU A 592 66.79 -18.57 -28.93
N ARG A 593 66.83 -17.24 -29.08
CA ARG A 593 65.89 -16.34 -28.39
C ARG A 593 64.44 -16.58 -28.82
N LEU A 594 64.18 -16.83 -30.10
CA LEU A 594 62.83 -17.15 -30.58
C LEU A 594 62.36 -18.52 -30.08
N ASP A 595 63.23 -19.52 -30.02
CA ASP A 595 62.92 -20.83 -29.45
C ASP A 595 62.56 -20.73 -27.95
N GLN A 596 63.32 -19.94 -27.18
CA GLN A 596 62.98 -19.63 -25.78
C GLN A 596 61.63 -18.94 -25.66
N LYS A 597 61.34 -17.97 -26.53
CA LYS A 597 60.04 -17.28 -26.57
C LYS A 597 58.90 -18.23 -26.92
N LEU A 598 59.09 -19.15 -27.87
CA LEU A 598 58.11 -20.17 -28.23
C LEU A 598 57.81 -21.11 -27.06
N ALA A 599 58.85 -21.57 -26.34
CA ALA A 599 58.68 -22.39 -25.15
C ALA A 599 57.90 -21.65 -24.04
N GLU A 600 58.15 -20.35 -23.85
CA GLU A 600 57.40 -19.53 -22.90
C GLU A 600 55.93 -19.36 -23.32
N LEU A 601 55.67 -19.12 -24.60
CA LEU A 601 54.30 -19.01 -25.16
C LEU A 601 53.54 -20.33 -25.02
N GLU A 602 54.19 -21.48 -25.24
CA GLU A 602 53.60 -22.81 -25.03
C GLU A 602 53.21 -23.03 -23.57
N LYS A 603 54.09 -22.66 -22.64
CA LYS A 603 53.79 -22.73 -21.20
C LYS A 603 52.61 -21.84 -20.83
N LYS A 604 52.55 -20.61 -21.36
CA LYS A 604 51.41 -19.69 -21.16
C LYS A 604 50.12 -20.27 -21.75
N LEU A 605 50.16 -20.82 -22.96
CA LEU A 605 49.01 -21.47 -23.59
C LEU A 605 48.50 -22.68 -22.79
N ALA A 606 49.39 -23.51 -22.26
CA ALA A 606 49.02 -24.64 -21.41
C ALA A 606 48.35 -24.18 -20.11
N ALA A 607 48.89 -23.14 -19.46
CA ALA A 607 48.28 -22.53 -18.27
C ALA A 607 46.89 -21.95 -18.59
N THR A 608 46.76 -21.17 -19.67
CA THR A 608 45.47 -20.61 -20.11
C THR A 608 44.47 -21.70 -20.50
N ALA A 609 44.91 -22.83 -21.09
CA ALA A 609 44.04 -23.96 -21.39
C ALA A 609 43.49 -24.63 -20.12
N GLN A 610 44.32 -24.73 -19.07
CA GLN A 610 43.88 -25.23 -17.77
C GLN A 610 42.88 -24.27 -17.10
N GLU A 611 43.14 -22.96 -17.12
CA GLU A 611 42.23 -21.93 -16.62
C GLU A 611 40.88 -21.94 -17.36
N LEU A 612 40.90 -22.10 -18.69
CA LEU A 612 39.69 -22.25 -19.51
C LEU A 612 38.85 -23.44 -19.08
N LYS A 613 39.49 -24.59 -18.89
CA LYS A 613 38.80 -25.80 -18.44
C LYS A 613 38.17 -25.59 -17.07
N GLN A 614 38.93 -25.06 -16.10
CA GLN A 614 38.42 -24.78 -14.75
C GLN A 614 37.25 -23.79 -14.77
N ALA A 615 37.35 -22.70 -15.53
CA ALA A 615 36.29 -21.71 -15.64
C ALA A 615 35.03 -22.27 -16.34
N ALA A 616 35.19 -23.15 -17.33
CA ALA A 616 34.08 -23.82 -18.01
C ALA A 616 33.36 -24.83 -17.09
N ASP A 617 34.11 -25.64 -16.34
CA ASP A 617 33.59 -26.59 -15.37
C ASP A 617 32.85 -25.85 -14.21
N GLU A 618 33.42 -24.74 -13.74
CA GLU A 618 32.78 -23.89 -12.72
C GLU A 618 31.50 -23.24 -13.25
N LYS A 619 31.52 -22.69 -14.47
CA LYS A 619 30.35 -22.10 -15.13
C LYS A 619 29.21 -23.12 -15.26
N THR A 620 29.50 -24.33 -15.73
CA THR A 620 28.49 -25.39 -15.89
C THR A 620 27.91 -25.84 -14.55
N THR A 621 28.76 -25.96 -13.52
CA THR A 621 28.31 -26.28 -12.15
C THR A 621 27.40 -25.20 -11.59
N LEU A 622 27.79 -23.92 -11.72
CA LEU A 622 26.99 -22.78 -11.27
C LEU A 622 25.66 -22.67 -12.05
N GLN A 623 25.67 -22.91 -13.36
CA GLN A 623 24.44 -22.94 -14.17
C GLN A 623 23.45 -23.98 -13.65
N ARG A 624 23.93 -25.19 -13.36
CA ARG A 624 23.10 -26.25 -12.79
C ARG A 624 22.55 -25.85 -11.42
N ALA A 625 23.37 -25.30 -10.55
CA ALA A 625 22.94 -24.85 -9.22
C ALA A 625 21.89 -23.72 -9.28
N VAL A 626 22.03 -22.76 -10.21
CA VAL A 626 21.03 -21.71 -10.45
C VAL A 626 19.70 -22.32 -10.90
N GLU A 627 19.74 -23.30 -11.82
CA GLU A 627 18.55 -23.99 -12.31
C GLU A 627 17.87 -24.81 -11.22
N GLU A 628 18.63 -25.61 -10.46
CA GLU A 628 18.11 -26.40 -9.33
C GLU A 628 17.49 -25.50 -8.25
N THR A 629 18.16 -24.41 -7.87
CA THR A 629 17.61 -23.44 -6.91
C THR A 629 16.36 -22.76 -7.47
N GLY A 630 16.34 -22.45 -8.78
CA GLY A 630 15.15 -21.94 -9.49
C GLY A 630 13.97 -22.90 -9.41
N GLN A 631 14.19 -24.20 -9.61
CA GLN A 631 13.16 -25.23 -9.48
C GLN A 631 12.64 -25.34 -8.03
N GLN A 632 13.52 -25.18 -7.03
CA GLN A 632 13.09 -25.16 -5.62
C GLN A 632 12.24 -23.93 -5.27
N VAL A 633 12.55 -22.77 -5.86
CA VAL A 633 11.72 -21.57 -5.75
C VAL A 633 10.33 -21.83 -6.34
N GLU A 634 10.26 -22.37 -7.56
CA GLU A 634 8.98 -22.70 -8.21
C GLU A 634 8.17 -23.73 -7.43
N ALA A 635 8.83 -24.75 -6.88
CA ALA A 635 8.19 -25.75 -6.02
C ALA A 635 7.58 -25.14 -4.74
N CYS A 636 8.06 -23.99 -4.28
CA CYS A 636 7.47 -23.24 -3.17
C CYS A 636 6.36 -22.29 -3.64
N LEU A 637 6.52 -21.65 -4.80
CA LEU A 637 5.56 -20.67 -5.33
C LEU A 637 4.26 -21.32 -5.83
N LEU A 638 4.35 -22.46 -6.52
CA LEU A 638 3.18 -23.08 -7.16
C LEU A 638 2.07 -23.48 -6.16
N PRO A 639 2.37 -24.23 -5.07
CA PRO A 639 1.35 -24.59 -4.09
C PRO A 639 0.77 -23.35 -3.39
N ARG A 640 1.64 -22.39 -3.10
CA ARG A 640 1.26 -21.13 -2.45
C ARG A 640 0.34 -20.26 -3.32
N ALA A 641 0.63 -20.16 -4.62
CA ALA A 641 -0.22 -19.46 -5.58
C ALA A 641 -1.61 -20.11 -5.65
N GLN A 642 -1.67 -21.45 -5.65
CA GLN A 642 -2.94 -22.19 -5.63
C GLN A 642 -3.72 -21.97 -4.32
N GLU A 643 -3.04 -21.98 -3.17
CA GLU A 643 -3.66 -21.69 -1.87
C GLU A 643 -4.26 -20.28 -1.84
N ILE A 644 -3.50 -19.28 -2.29
CA ILE A 644 -3.95 -17.88 -2.38
C ILE A 644 -5.13 -17.77 -3.35
N GLN A 645 -5.05 -18.42 -4.52
CA GLN A 645 -6.16 -18.42 -5.48
C GLN A 645 -7.44 -18.99 -4.86
N ASN A 646 -7.35 -20.18 -4.24
CA ASN A 646 -8.49 -20.82 -3.60
C ASN A 646 -9.09 -19.95 -2.50
N LEU A 647 -8.24 -19.23 -1.76
CA LEU A 647 -8.69 -18.31 -0.72
C LEU A 647 -9.36 -17.08 -1.32
N TRP A 648 -8.76 -16.48 -2.34
CA TRP A 648 -9.21 -15.26 -2.98
C TRP A 648 -10.50 -15.44 -3.77
N GLU A 649 -10.69 -16.57 -4.46
CA GLU A 649 -11.94 -16.86 -5.18
C GLU A 649 -13.16 -16.96 -4.25
N LEU A 650 -12.96 -17.24 -2.95
CA LEU A 650 -14.03 -17.28 -1.96
C LEU A 650 -14.41 -15.89 -1.43
N HIS A 651 -13.44 -14.99 -1.38
CA HIS A 651 -13.61 -13.66 -0.79
C HIS A 651 -13.91 -12.60 -1.86
N PHE A 652 -13.30 -12.70 -3.04
CA PHE A 652 -13.42 -11.74 -4.12
C PHE A 652 -14.27 -12.29 -5.27
N ARG A 653 -15.59 -12.32 -5.09
CA ARG A 653 -16.53 -12.94 -6.04
C ARG A 653 -16.59 -12.26 -7.41
N ARG A 654 -16.18 -10.99 -7.49
CA ARG A 654 -16.17 -10.20 -8.74
C ARG A 654 -14.77 -10.11 -9.36
N LEU A 655 -13.75 -10.71 -8.72
CA LEU A 655 -12.39 -10.68 -9.22
C LEU A 655 -11.95 -12.03 -9.75
N PHE A 656 -11.27 -12.00 -10.90
CA PHE A 656 -10.62 -13.17 -11.50
C PHE A 656 -9.14 -12.90 -11.65
N PHE A 657 -8.30 -13.89 -11.32
CA PHE A 657 -6.85 -13.70 -11.30
C PHE A 657 -6.20 -14.50 -12.42
N ALA A 658 -5.36 -13.85 -13.21
CA ALA A 658 -4.50 -14.52 -14.16
C ALA A 658 -3.32 -15.20 -13.45
N GLU A 659 -2.84 -16.32 -13.99
CA GLU A 659 -1.70 -17.07 -13.44
C GLU A 659 -0.45 -16.20 -13.19
N PRO A 660 -0.03 -15.29 -14.09
CA PRO A 660 1.12 -14.41 -13.84
C PRO A 660 0.93 -13.46 -12.65
N ALA A 661 -0.31 -13.06 -12.36
CA ALA A 661 -0.62 -12.24 -11.20
C ALA A 661 -0.51 -13.07 -9.91
N LEU A 662 -1.14 -14.26 -9.87
CA LEU A 662 -1.09 -15.16 -8.71
C LEU A 662 0.35 -15.56 -8.35
N ARG A 663 1.19 -15.85 -9.36
CA ARG A 663 2.60 -16.18 -9.14
C ARG A 663 3.37 -15.03 -8.50
N GLN A 664 3.14 -13.80 -8.94
CA GLN A 664 3.78 -12.62 -8.34
C GLN A 664 3.30 -12.37 -6.91
N VAL A 665 2.01 -12.60 -6.62
CA VAL A 665 1.47 -12.48 -5.26
C VAL A 665 2.02 -13.56 -4.33
N ALA A 666 2.21 -14.78 -4.82
CA ALA A 666 2.80 -15.87 -4.05
C ALA A 666 4.24 -15.55 -3.60
N ALA A 667 4.96 -14.73 -4.37
CA ALA A 667 6.28 -14.25 -4.00
C ALA A 667 6.27 -13.16 -2.92
N LEU A 668 5.12 -12.51 -2.67
CA LEU A 668 5.02 -11.45 -1.67
C LEU A 668 4.96 -12.02 -0.25
N PRO A 669 5.77 -11.47 0.69
CA PRO A 669 5.59 -11.65 2.12
C PRO A 669 4.17 -11.36 2.59
N LEU A 670 3.71 -12.05 3.64
CA LEU A 670 2.35 -11.91 4.16
C LEU A 670 1.95 -10.44 4.39
N ALA A 671 2.78 -9.65 5.07
CA ALA A 671 2.49 -8.24 5.34
C ALA A 671 2.21 -7.41 4.07
N ARG A 672 2.92 -7.69 2.98
CA ARG A 672 2.74 -7.00 1.68
C ARG A 672 1.49 -7.51 0.95
N ARG A 673 1.18 -8.79 1.09
CA ARG A 673 -0.06 -9.38 0.55
C ARG A 673 -1.30 -8.77 1.20
N LEU A 674 -1.28 -8.55 2.51
CA LEU A 674 -2.40 -7.89 3.21
C LEU A 674 -2.62 -6.47 2.67
N VAL A 675 -1.55 -5.70 2.41
CA VAL A 675 -1.69 -4.39 1.78
C VAL A 675 -2.37 -4.49 0.41
N LEU A 676 -1.95 -5.44 -0.42
CA LEU A 676 -2.58 -5.70 -1.72
C LEU A 676 -4.06 -6.11 -1.60
N GLU A 677 -4.41 -6.98 -0.64
CA GLU A 677 -5.78 -7.43 -0.42
C GLU A 677 -6.74 -6.31 -0.06
N ARG A 678 -6.27 -5.26 0.64
CA ARG A 678 -7.06 -4.05 0.90
C ARG A 678 -7.54 -3.40 -0.40
N TYR A 679 -6.67 -3.31 -1.41
CA TYR A 679 -7.02 -2.74 -2.72
C TYR A 679 -7.90 -3.67 -3.56
N LEU A 680 -7.66 -4.98 -3.48
CA LEU A 680 -8.51 -5.97 -4.15
C LEU A 680 -9.93 -5.93 -3.59
N LEU A 681 -10.10 -5.70 -2.29
CA LEU A 681 -11.41 -5.51 -1.69
C LEU A 681 -12.13 -4.30 -2.32
N GLU A 682 -11.47 -3.15 -2.49
CA GLU A 682 -12.08 -1.98 -3.13
C GLU A 682 -12.49 -2.25 -4.58
N LEU A 683 -11.65 -2.96 -5.34
CA LEU A 683 -11.95 -3.37 -6.70
C LEU A 683 -13.11 -4.37 -6.78
N ASN A 684 -13.27 -5.23 -5.77
CA ASN A 684 -14.36 -6.20 -5.69
C ASN A 684 -15.70 -5.52 -5.40
N GLU A 685 -15.72 -4.48 -4.56
CA GLU A 685 -16.95 -3.82 -4.13
C GLU A 685 -17.48 -2.79 -5.15
N LEU A 686 -16.60 -2.11 -5.88
CA LEU A 686 -17.04 -1.06 -6.82
C LEU A 686 -17.84 -1.60 -8.02
N ASN A 687 -18.96 -0.96 -8.32
CA ASN A 687 -19.69 -1.24 -9.55
C ASN A 687 -18.88 -0.78 -10.78
N ASN A 688 -18.19 0.37 -10.66
CA ASN A 688 -17.27 0.85 -11.68
C ASN A 688 -15.81 0.89 -11.18
N PRO A 689 -15.02 -0.18 -11.36
CA PRO A 689 -13.63 -0.25 -10.90
C PRO A 689 -12.70 0.73 -11.63
N VAL A 690 -13.09 1.26 -12.80
CA VAL A 690 -12.32 2.26 -13.56
C VAL A 690 -12.12 3.55 -12.76
N LEU A 691 -12.98 3.82 -11.77
CA LEU A 691 -12.86 4.97 -10.88
C LEU A 691 -11.58 4.95 -10.02
N LEU A 692 -11.00 3.76 -9.78
CA LEU A 692 -9.73 3.62 -9.06
C LEU A 692 -8.51 3.64 -9.99
N ALA A 693 -8.69 3.74 -11.31
CA ALA A 693 -7.58 3.71 -12.26
C ALA A 693 -6.73 5.00 -12.16
N GLU A 694 -5.43 4.84 -11.96
CA GLU A 694 -4.47 5.94 -12.08
C GLU A 694 -4.01 6.16 -13.52
N GLY A 695 -4.17 5.14 -14.38
CA GLY A 695 -3.87 5.26 -15.80
C GLY A 695 -4.35 4.08 -16.63
N LYS A 696 -4.04 4.12 -17.93
CA LYS A 696 -4.36 3.09 -18.91
C LYS A 696 -3.11 2.46 -19.49
N THR A 697 -3.19 1.20 -19.87
CA THR A 697 -2.11 0.45 -20.50
C THR A 697 -2.67 -0.59 -21.46
N THR A 698 -1.81 -1.26 -22.23
CA THR A 698 -2.23 -2.28 -23.18
C THR A 698 -1.56 -3.60 -22.82
N VAL A 699 -2.35 -4.64 -22.61
CA VAL A 699 -1.88 -6.01 -22.37
C VAL A 699 -2.56 -6.89 -23.42
N ASP A 700 -1.78 -7.62 -24.20
CA ASP A 700 -2.26 -8.49 -25.28
C ASP A 700 -3.25 -7.81 -26.24
N GLY A 701 -2.98 -6.54 -26.59
CA GLY A 701 -3.82 -5.73 -27.47
C GLY A 701 -5.12 -5.19 -26.85
N ARG A 702 -5.38 -5.45 -25.56
CA ARG A 702 -6.56 -4.96 -24.83
C ARG A 702 -6.22 -3.74 -23.99
N ASN A 703 -7.10 -2.73 -24.04
CA ASN A 703 -7.00 -1.56 -23.17
C ASN A 703 -7.35 -1.95 -21.73
N CYS A 704 -6.36 -1.86 -20.86
CA CYS A 704 -6.44 -2.21 -19.45
C CYS A 704 -6.22 -0.96 -18.59
N HIS A 705 -6.60 -1.06 -17.33
CA HIS A 705 -6.39 -0.04 -16.31
C HIS A 705 -5.29 -0.46 -15.36
N TYR A 706 -4.63 0.50 -14.73
CA TYR A 706 -3.70 0.20 -13.65
C TYR A 706 -3.82 1.20 -12.51
N LEU A 707 -3.41 0.76 -11.32
CA LEU A 707 -3.24 1.58 -10.13
C LEU A 707 -1.93 1.22 -9.43
N PHE A 708 -1.40 2.12 -8.60
CA PHE A 708 -0.20 1.88 -7.83
C PHE A 708 -0.54 1.61 -6.36
N ILE A 709 0.06 0.56 -5.82
CA ILE A 709 -0.07 0.14 -4.42
C ILE A 709 1.26 0.39 -3.74
N THR A 710 1.27 1.19 -2.69
CA THR A 710 2.48 1.41 -1.90
C THR A 710 2.54 0.40 -0.77
N LEU A 711 3.54 -0.49 -0.81
CA LEU A 711 3.68 -1.58 0.15
C LEU A 711 4.35 -1.13 1.45
N ALA A 712 5.54 -0.53 1.36
CA ALA A 712 6.30 0.01 2.50
C ALA A 712 7.48 0.86 2.00
N LYS A 713 7.88 1.91 2.74
CA LYS A 713 9.11 2.70 2.49
C LYS A 713 9.29 3.16 1.03
N GLY A 714 8.19 3.52 0.35
CA GLY A 714 8.21 3.99 -1.05
C GLY A 714 8.26 2.89 -2.11
N GLU A 715 8.29 1.61 -1.73
CA GLU A 715 8.14 0.49 -2.68
C GLU A 715 6.72 0.45 -3.22
N LYS A 716 6.61 0.46 -4.55
CA LYS A 716 5.34 0.48 -5.27
C LYS A 716 5.19 -0.77 -6.12
N ILE A 717 3.99 -1.32 -6.11
CA ILE A 717 3.55 -2.34 -7.06
C ILE A 717 2.52 -1.72 -7.98
N ARG A 718 2.62 -2.04 -9.25
CA ARG A 718 1.64 -1.74 -10.28
C ARG A 718 0.69 -2.92 -10.43
N LEU A 719 -0.59 -2.70 -10.13
CA LEU A 719 -1.66 -3.67 -10.35
C LEU A 719 -2.37 -3.32 -11.65
N VAL A 720 -2.38 -4.25 -12.60
CA VAL A 720 -3.03 -4.11 -13.91
C VAL A 720 -4.28 -4.98 -13.97
N TYR A 721 -5.39 -4.39 -14.35
CA TYR A 721 -6.70 -5.04 -14.38
C TYR A 721 -7.54 -4.62 -15.59
N LEU A 722 -8.50 -5.47 -15.92
CA LEU A 722 -9.47 -5.27 -17.00
C LEU A 722 -10.89 -5.38 -16.42
N ALA A 723 -11.62 -4.26 -16.45
CA ALA A 723 -13.05 -4.25 -16.13
C ALA A 723 -13.84 -4.89 -17.28
N GLN A 724 -14.74 -5.80 -16.97
CA GLN A 724 -15.56 -6.53 -17.94
C GLN A 724 -17.01 -5.99 -17.97
N PRO A 725 -17.72 -6.08 -19.11
CA PRO A 725 -19.10 -5.59 -19.22
C PRO A 725 -20.11 -6.30 -18.30
N ASP A 726 -19.78 -7.50 -17.81
CA ASP A 726 -20.59 -8.29 -16.89
C ASP A 726 -20.43 -7.86 -15.42
N GLY A 727 -19.71 -6.76 -15.16
CA GLY A 727 -19.46 -6.23 -13.81
C GLY A 727 -18.33 -6.94 -13.06
N THR A 728 -17.62 -7.86 -13.71
CA THR A 728 -16.45 -8.55 -13.16
C THR A 728 -15.15 -7.84 -13.53
N THR A 729 -14.08 -8.08 -12.78
CA THR A 729 -12.77 -7.50 -13.03
C THR A 729 -11.70 -8.58 -13.07
N LYS A 730 -10.94 -8.61 -14.16
CA LYS A 730 -9.82 -9.54 -14.31
C LYS A 730 -8.50 -8.87 -13.94
N ILE A 731 -7.83 -9.37 -12.91
CA ILE A 731 -6.49 -8.98 -12.51
C ILE A 731 -5.48 -9.72 -13.40
N LEU A 732 -4.72 -8.97 -14.18
CA LEU A 732 -3.86 -9.52 -15.24
C LEU A 732 -2.40 -9.64 -14.79
N GLN A 733 -1.86 -8.59 -14.18
CA GLN A 733 -0.44 -8.50 -13.78
C GLN A 733 -0.31 -7.69 -12.49
N ILE A 734 0.65 -8.07 -11.65
CA ILE A 734 0.99 -7.39 -10.40
C ILE A 734 2.50 -7.33 -10.32
N SER A 735 3.12 -6.22 -10.72
CA SER A 735 4.59 -6.11 -10.85
C SER A 735 5.17 -4.98 -10.00
N ALA A 736 6.43 -5.07 -9.58
CA ALA A 736 7.14 -3.92 -9.02
C ALA A 736 7.13 -2.74 -10.02
N SER A 737 6.93 -1.53 -9.51
CA SER A 737 6.87 -0.29 -10.29
C SER A 737 8.25 0.29 -10.58
#